data_AF-A0AA86S5F1-F1
#
_entry.id   AF-A0AA86S5F1-F1
#
_cell.length_a   1.000
_cell.length_b   1.000
_cell.length_c   1.000
_cell.angle_alpha   90.00
_cell.angle_beta   90.00
_cell.angle_gamma   90.00
#
_symmetry.space_group_name_H-M   'P 1'
#
loop_
_entity.id
_entity.type
_entity.pdbx_description
1 polymer ?
#
loop_
_entity_poly.entity_id
_entity_poly.type
_entity_poly.pdbx_seq_one_letter_code
_entity_poly.pdbx_strand_id
1 'polypeptide(L)'
;VLRDDSLPVCSPDKVHDVKLGDLAEESAVAPGTNAGQTNAALGSSSKVGTARRSDSASGFTSSSRGAMSFATAAMTGLGSANSRGIRGGRDRLGRPLFGSSNDPPKLIFTAGGKQLNRNLTIYQAIQRQLVQDEEDDERFAGSSDYVSSDGSRLWGDIYTITYQRSENQTDKAPLGGSSSNASKSGKSGSVSNSSSEAKLHQTSVLDSILQGELPCELEKSNPTYNILALLRVLEGLNQLASRLRIQVLTDNFAEGKFLDLDELSVTVGARVPAEEFISSKLTPKLARQIQDALALCSGSLPSWCYQLTKACPFLFPFETRRQYFYSTAFGLSRALYRLQQQQGADGHGSTNEREIRVGRLQRQKVRVSRNRILDSAAKVMELYSSQKAVLEVEYFGEVGTGLGPTLEFYTLLSHDLQRDVLRMWRSGSSEKYPMEIDGSEMKTKSSEGYFAGDGQLVQAPLGLFPQPWPANADASESTHFFKVIEYFRLLGRVMAKALQDGRLLDLPLSVAFYKLVLGQELDLHDILFIDAELGKTLQELNAVVCRKHYIESIGGSYTDTVSNLHFRGAPIEDLCLEFTLPGYPEYILKAGDAIVDINNLELYISLVVEATVKTGIMRQMEAFRAGFNQVFDISSLQIFTPQELDYLLCGRRELWKTETLADHIKFDHGYTAKSPAIVNLLEIMGEFTPEQQRAFCQFVTGAPRLPPGGLAVLNPKLTIVRKLSSSAANASSNGNGPSESADDDLPSVMTCANYLKLPPYSSKEIMYKKLLYAISEGQGSFDLS
;
A
#
# COMPACT_ATOMS: atom_id res chain seq x y z
N VAL A 1 -43.98 18.84 -0.88
CA VAL A 1 -43.57 19.21 0.49
C VAL A 1 -42.10 19.58 0.43
N LEU A 2 -41.78 20.86 0.62
CA LEU A 2 -40.39 21.34 0.67
C LEU A 2 -39.96 21.46 2.13
N ARG A 3 -38.68 21.24 2.41
CA ARG A 3 -38.05 21.54 3.69
C ARG A 3 -36.63 21.99 3.41
N ASP A 4 -36.19 23.06 4.04
CA ASP A 4 -34.88 23.65 3.78
C ASP A 4 -33.74 22.80 4.36
N ASP A 5 -32.90 22.24 3.48
CA ASP A 5 -31.57 21.77 3.87
C ASP A 5 -30.64 23.00 3.98
N SER A 6 -30.55 23.54 5.19
CA SER A 6 -29.63 24.64 5.50
C SER A 6 -28.17 24.24 5.22
N LEU A 7 -27.44 25.09 4.50
CA LEU A 7 -26.01 24.92 4.23
C LEU A 7 -25.22 24.58 5.51
N PRO A 8 -24.27 23.63 5.47
CA PRO A 8 -23.51 23.23 6.65
C PRO A 8 -22.64 24.38 7.15
N VAL A 9 -23.03 24.96 8.29
CA VAL A 9 -22.23 25.97 9.01
C VAL A 9 -20.90 25.33 9.42
N CYS A 10 -19.80 26.06 9.20
CA CYS A 10 -18.46 25.60 9.55
C CYS A 10 -18.34 25.40 11.08
N SER A 11 -18.36 24.15 11.53
CA SER A 11 -18.11 23.79 12.93
C SER A 11 -16.60 23.87 13.23
N PRO A 12 -16.19 24.34 14.42
CA PRO A 12 -14.78 24.29 14.83
C PRO A 12 -14.28 22.83 14.88
N ASP A 13 -13.00 22.63 14.58
CA ASP A 13 -12.35 21.31 14.56
C ASP A 13 -12.43 20.63 15.93
N LYS A 14 -13.39 19.70 16.09
CA LYS A 14 -13.53 18.89 17.30
C LYS A 14 -12.50 17.76 17.28
N VAL A 15 -11.51 17.84 18.16
CA VAL A 15 -10.65 16.71 18.53
C VAL A 15 -11.53 15.57 19.04
N HIS A 16 -11.26 14.34 18.61
CA HIS A 16 -11.96 13.15 19.10
C HIS A 16 -11.09 12.37 20.07
N ASP A 17 -11.55 12.23 21.31
CA ASP A 17 -10.93 11.39 22.33
C ASP A 17 -11.17 9.91 22.02
N VAL A 18 -10.08 9.17 21.80
CA VAL A 18 -10.16 7.71 21.60
C VAL A 18 -10.43 7.05 22.95
N LYS A 19 -11.71 6.92 23.30
CA LYS A 19 -12.16 6.15 24.47
C LYS A 19 -11.88 4.67 24.26
N LEU A 20 -10.79 4.19 24.85
CA LEU A 20 -10.56 2.77 25.05
C LEU A 20 -11.53 2.26 26.13
N GLY A 21 -11.96 1.01 26.00
CA GLY A 21 -12.64 0.32 27.09
C GLY A 21 -11.61 -0.11 28.13
N ASP A 22 -11.94 0.11 29.40
CA ASP A 22 -11.22 -0.52 30.50
C ASP A 22 -11.68 -1.98 30.59
N LEU A 23 -10.73 -2.91 30.54
CA LEU A 23 -10.98 -4.30 30.91
C LEU A 23 -11.14 -4.33 32.43
N ALA A 24 -12.20 -4.95 32.92
CA ALA A 24 -12.55 -4.90 34.33
C ALA A 24 -11.59 -5.74 35.18
N GLU A 25 -10.67 -5.08 35.88
CA GLU A 25 -10.09 -5.64 37.10
C GLU A 25 -11.12 -5.53 38.23
N GLU A 26 -11.67 -6.66 38.66
CA GLU A 26 -12.56 -6.71 39.82
C GLU A 26 -11.78 -6.42 41.12
N SER A 27 -11.90 -5.20 41.63
CA SER A 27 -11.57 -4.89 43.03
C SER A 27 -12.77 -4.27 43.73
N ALA A 28 -13.37 -5.01 44.65
CA ALA A 28 -14.62 -4.65 45.30
C ALA A 28 -14.39 -3.78 46.55
N VAL A 29 -14.83 -2.52 46.52
CA VAL A 29 -14.97 -1.66 47.71
C VAL A 29 -16.34 -0.98 47.69
N ALA A 30 -17.07 -1.06 48.81
CA ALA A 30 -18.43 -0.55 48.95
C ALA A 30 -18.48 0.98 49.17
N PRO A 31 -19.61 1.66 48.88
CA PRO A 31 -19.63 3.12 48.73
C PRO A 31 -19.77 3.90 50.05
N GLY A 32 -19.02 5.00 50.17
CA GLY A 32 -19.22 6.03 51.19
C GLY A 32 -20.22 7.10 50.76
N THR A 33 -21.21 7.40 51.60
CA THR A 33 -22.25 8.40 51.34
C THR A 33 -21.76 9.83 51.56
N ASN A 34 -22.19 10.77 50.72
CA ASN A 34 -22.64 12.09 51.20
C ASN A 34 -23.57 12.78 50.20
N ALA A 35 -24.51 13.57 50.71
CA ALA A 35 -25.51 14.29 49.92
C ALA A 35 -25.36 15.81 50.08
N GLY A 36 -25.60 16.56 49.01
CA GLY A 36 -25.55 18.03 49.01
C GLY A 36 -26.40 18.61 47.88
N GLN A 37 -27.61 19.05 48.21
CA GLN A 37 -28.51 19.72 47.28
C GLN A 37 -28.16 21.21 47.15
N THR A 38 -28.31 21.81 45.97
CA THR A 38 -29.47 22.70 45.68
C THR A 38 -29.37 23.46 44.35
N ASN A 39 -30.53 23.54 43.68
CA ASN A 39 -31.08 24.65 42.89
C ASN A 39 -30.40 25.12 41.58
N ALA A 40 -31.27 25.44 40.62
CA ALA A 40 -30.98 26.10 39.35
C ALA A 40 -31.62 27.50 39.31
N ALA A 41 -31.18 28.34 38.38
CA ALA A 41 -31.85 29.59 38.04
C ALA A 41 -31.77 29.87 36.53
N LEU A 42 -32.90 30.25 35.92
CA LEU A 42 -32.95 30.81 34.57
C LEU A 42 -32.80 32.34 34.65
N GLY A 43 -32.11 32.94 33.67
CA GLY A 43 -31.98 34.38 33.55
C GLY A 43 -32.00 34.82 32.08
N SER A 44 -33.06 35.51 31.67
CA SER A 44 -33.19 36.11 30.34
C SER A 44 -33.23 37.63 30.46
N SER A 45 -32.51 38.34 29.58
CA SER A 45 -32.76 39.76 29.34
C SER A 45 -32.39 40.14 27.92
N SER A 46 -33.37 40.66 27.16
CA SER A 46 -33.16 41.30 25.87
C SER A 46 -32.83 42.79 26.03
N LYS A 47 -32.28 43.41 24.98
CA LYS A 47 -32.35 44.86 24.79
C LYS A 47 -32.40 45.21 23.30
N VAL A 48 -33.11 46.29 22.98
CA VAL A 48 -33.47 46.72 21.61
C VAL A 48 -32.81 48.07 21.31
N GLY A 49 -32.42 48.28 20.04
CA GLY A 49 -31.87 49.55 19.54
C GLY A 49 -32.43 49.93 18.16
N THR A 50 -33.50 50.72 18.17
CA THR A 50 -34.15 51.38 17.00
C THR A 50 -33.54 52.79 16.77
N ALA A 51 -33.67 53.51 15.64
CA ALA A 51 -34.09 53.26 14.23
C ALA A 51 -33.90 54.60 13.42
N ARG A 52 -34.54 54.74 12.23
CA ARG A 52 -34.76 55.98 11.41
C ARG A 52 -33.58 56.46 10.51
N ARG A 53 -33.74 57.20 9.40
CA ARG A 53 -34.74 57.44 8.29
C ARG A 53 -34.00 58.37 7.25
N SER A 54 -34.40 58.79 6.03
CA SER A 54 -35.66 58.73 5.26
C SER A 54 -35.46 58.95 3.73
N ASP A 55 -36.32 58.28 2.95
CA ASP A 55 -37.18 58.80 1.86
C ASP A 55 -36.73 59.97 0.94
N SER A 56 -36.75 59.73 -0.37
CA SER A 56 -37.50 60.53 -1.37
C SER A 56 -37.43 59.88 -2.76
N ALA A 57 -38.33 60.24 -3.69
CA ALA A 57 -38.50 59.55 -4.97
C ALA A 57 -38.94 60.47 -6.12
N SER A 58 -38.55 60.11 -7.35
CA SER A 58 -39.12 60.58 -8.62
C SER A 58 -38.77 59.59 -9.74
N GLY A 59 -39.72 59.24 -10.62
CA GLY A 59 -39.48 58.32 -11.72
C GLY A 59 -39.83 58.93 -13.08
N PHE A 60 -39.24 58.39 -14.15
CA PHE A 60 -39.67 58.59 -15.53
C PHE A 60 -39.42 57.33 -16.37
N THR A 61 -40.26 57.11 -17.37
CA THR A 61 -40.29 55.88 -18.19
C THR A 61 -39.55 56.06 -19.51
N SER A 62 -38.70 55.09 -19.88
CA SER A 62 -38.34 54.83 -21.28
C SER A 62 -38.00 53.35 -21.48
N SER A 63 -37.89 52.90 -22.74
CA SER A 63 -38.09 51.50 -23.13
C SER A 63 -36.82 50.71 -23.46
N SER A 64 -36.94 49.39 -23.36
CA SER A 64 -36.25 48.39 -24.20
C SER A 64 -34.71 48.41 -24.28
N ARG A 65 -34.06 47.88 -23.24
CA ARG A 65 -33.03 46.82 -23.39
C ARG A 65 -32.68 46.22 -22.02
N GLY A 66 -33.03 44.95 -21.82
CA GLY A 66 -32.84 44.26 -20.54
C GLY A 66 -31.38 43.84 -20.30
N ALA A 67 -30.66 44.61 -19.49
CA ALA A 67 -29.43 44.13 -18.88
C ALA A 67 -29.77 43.14 -17.76
N MET A 68 -29.43 41.86 -17.92
CA MET A 68 -29.63 40.84 -16.89
C MET A 68 -28.55 40.95 -15.80
N SER A 69 -28.99 40.87 -14.54
CA SER A 69 -28.13 41.08 -13.37
C SER A 69 -27.14 39.93 -13.13
N PHE A 70 -26.08 40.22 -12.38
CA PHE A 70 -24.93 39.36 -12.07
C PHE A 70 -25.25 38.04 -11.33
N ALA A 71 -26.52 37.75 -11.03
CA ALA A 71 -26.95 36.52 -10.37
C ALA A 71 -27.15 35.33 -11.32
N THR A 72 -27.41 35.55 -12.61
CA THR A 72 -27.75 34.46 -13.56
C THR A 72 -26.50 33.77 -14.14
N ALA A 73 -25.39 34.49 -14.27
CA ALA A 73 -24.15 34.00 -14.90
C ALA A 73 -23.40 32.91 -14.08
N ALA A 74 -23.84 32.60 -12.86
CA ALA A 74 -23.22 31.61 -11.99
C ALA A 74 -23.91 30.22 -12.02
N MET A 75 -25.02 30.07 -12.76
CA MET A 75 -25.84 28.84 -12.80
C MET A 75 -25.89 28.15 -14.16
N THR A 76 -25.18 28.67 -15.17
CA THR A 76 -25.11 28.10 -16.53
C THR A 76 -23.65 27.90 -16.94
N GLY A 77 -23.05 26.78 -16.49
CA GLY A 77 -21.63 26.50 -16.68
C GLY A 77 -21.17 25.11 -16.21
N LEU A 78 -22.08 24.13 -16.17
CA LEU A 78 -21.82 22.74 -15.78
C LEU A 78 -22.49 21.81 -16.80
N GLY A 79 -21.70 21.22 -17.70
CA GLY A 79 -22.26 20.55 -18.88
C GLY A 79 -21.27 19.82 -19.80
N SER A 80 -20.22 19.17 -19.26
CA SER A 80 -19.70 17.92 -19.84
C SER A 80 -18.83 17.17 -18.82
N ALA A 81 -19.15 15.91 -18.52
CA ALA A 81 -18.61 15.22 -17.34
C ALA A 81 -18.52 13.68 -17.47
N ASN A 82 -18.18 13.15 -18.64
CA ASN A 82 -17.76 11.74 -18.76
C ASN A 82 -16.31 11.62 -18.26
N SER A 83 -15.89 10.56 -17.57
CA SER A 83 -16.63 9.39 -17.11
C SER A 83 -15.96 8.76 -15.88
N ARG A 84 -16.66 8.00 -15.03
CA ARG A 84 -15.99 7.17 -14.00
C ARG A 84 -16.35 5.70 -14.08
N GLY A 85 -15.32 4.87 -14.04
CA GLY A 85 -15.45 3.43 -13.85
C GLY A 85 -16.13 3.07 -12.53
N ILE A 86 -16.53 1.81 -12.44
CA ILE A 86 -17.38 1.20 -11.40
C ILE A 86 -17.10 1.75 -9.99
N ARG A 87 -18.05 2.51 -9.45
CA ARG A 87 -18.14 2.83 -8.01
C ARG A 87 -19.30 2.06 -7.40
N GLY A 88 -18.99 1.05 -6.60
CA GLY A 88 -19.99 0.38 -5.77
C GLY A 88 -20.55 1.33 -4.71
N GLY A 89 -21.84 1.66 -4.81
CA GLY A 89 -22.56 2.37 -3.75
C GLY A 89 -22.66 1.51 -2.48
N ARG A 90 -22.41 2.13 -1.33
CA ARG A 90 -22.68 1.58 0.00
C ARG A 90 -23.61 2.54 0.74
N ASP A 91 -24.59 2.01 1.45
CA ASP A 91 -25.48 2.81 2.30
C ASP A 91 -24.76 3.31 3.56
N ARG A 92 -25.44 4.16 4.35
CA ARG A 92 -24.95 4.75 5.61
C ARG A 92 -24.50 3.76 6.70
N LEU A 93 -24.70 2.44 6.48
CA LEU A 93 -24.23 1.34 7.34
C LEU A 93 -23.16 0.46 6.68
N GLY A 94 -22.52 0.93 5.60
CA GLY A 94 -21.32 0.31 5.02
C GLY A 94 -21.53 -1.00 4.25
N ARG A 95 -22.76 -1.51 4.11
CA ARG A 95 -23.07 -2.68 3.28
C ARG A 95 -23.11 -2.33 1.78
N PRO A 96 -22.64 -3.21 0.87
CA PRO A 96 -22.78 -3.01 -0.57
C PRO A 96 -24.24 -3.15 -1.00
N LEU A 97 -24.69 -2.30 -1.93
CA LEU A 97 -26.05 -2.33 -2.49
C LEU A 97 -26.31 -3.48 -3.49
N PHE A 98 -25.30 -4.29 -3.78
CA PHE A 98 -25.40 -5.46 -4.66
C PHE A 98 -24.82 -6.70 -3.96
N GLY A 99 -25.66 -7.73 -3.81
CA GLY A 99 -25.21 -9.08 -3.47
C GLY A 99 -24.64 -9.81 -4.70
N SER A 100 -24.07 -10.99 -4.47
CA SER A 100 -23.51 -11.85 -5.52
C SER A 100 -24.56 -12.24 -6.57
N SER A 101 -24.55 -11.59 -7.73
CA SER A 101 -25.60 -11.75 -8.76
C SER A 101 -25.19 -12.70 -9.90
N ASN A 102 -25.47 -14.00 -9.72
CA ASN A 102 -25.82 -14.87 -10.84
C ASN A 102 -27.30 -14.72 -11.26
N ASP A 103 -28.08 -13.93 -10.51
CA ASP A 103 -29.47 -13.60 -10.84
C ASP A 103 -29.60 -12.79 -12.15
N PRO A 104 -30.62 -13.07 -12.99
CA PRO A 104 -30.90 -12.29 -14.18
C PRO A 104 -31.44 -10.87 -13.84
N PRO A 105 -31.13 -9.85 -14.65
CA PRO A 105 -31.52 -8.47 -14.39
C PRO A 105 -33.03 -8.28 -14.60
N LYS A 106 -33.76 -7.81 -13.58
CA LYS A 106 -35.22 -7.64 -13.65
C LYS A 106 -35.69 -6.62 -14.69
N LEU A 107 -34.81 -5.72 -15.13
CA LEU A 107 -35.05 -4.72 -16.17
C LEU A 107 -33.87 -4.70 -17.17
N ILE A 108 -34.18 -4.50 -18.45
CA ILE A 108 -33.24 -4.31 -19.55
C ILE A 108 -33.49 -2.91 -20.12
N PHE A 109 -32.42 -2.16 -20.38
CA PHE A 109 -32.46 -0.81 -20.96
C PHE A 109 -31.87 -0.80 -22.37
N THR A 110 -32.48 -0.03 -23.26
CA THR A 110 -32.16 0.04 -24.69
C THR A 110 -32.21 1.49 -25.19
N ALA A 111 -31.28 1.88 -26.05
CA ALA A 111 -31.30 3.16 -26.75
C ALA A 111 -30.79 2.96 -28.20
N GLY A 112 -31.43 3.60 -29.18
CA GLY A 112 -31.14 3.37 -30.60
C GLY A 112 -31.35 1.91 -31.05
N GLY A 113 -32.20 1.14 -30.35
CA GLY A 113 -32.37 -0.31 -30.57
C GLY A 113 -31.24 -1.19 -30.02
N LYS A 114 -30.07 -0.63 -29.71
CA LYS A 114 -28.93 -1.33 -29.07
C LYS A 114 -29.16 -1.43 -27.55
N GLN A 115 -28.81 -2.56 -26.92
CA GLN A 115 -28.92 -2.75 -25.47
C GLN A 115 -27.80 -2.01 -24.72
N LEU A 116 -28.15 -1.28 -23.65
CA LEU A 116 -27.19 -0.57 -22.81
C LEU A 116 -26.47 -1.53 -21.85
N ASN A 117 -25.14 -1.38 -21.74
CA ASN A 117 -24.31 -2.23 -20.88
C ASN A 117 -24.59 -1.96 -19.39
N ARG A 118 -25.02 -2.99 -18.66
CA ARG A 118 -25.40 -2.93 -17.22
C ARG A 118 -24.29 -2.43 -16.28
N ASN A 119 -23.04 -2.49 -16.70
CA ASN A 119 -21.87 -2.09 -15.91
C ASN A 119 -21.48 -0.61 -16.09
N LEU A 120 -22.16 0.12 -16.99
CA LEU A 120 -21.93 1.53 -17.28
C LEU A 120 -23.08 2.40 -16.75
N THR A 121 -22.81 3.67 -16.46
CA THR A 121 -23.88 4.65 -16.33
C THR A 121 -24.54 4.89 -17.70
N ILE A 122 -25.81 5.28 -17.71
CA ILE A 122 -26.57 5.61 -18.93
C ILE A 122 -25.79 6.57 -19.84
N TYR A 123 -25.21 7.61 -19.25
CA TYR A 123 -24.47 8.68 -19.93
C TYR A 123 -23.09 8.23 -20.47
N GLN A 124 -22.46 7.22 -19.87
CA GLN A 124 -21.31 6.52 -20.44
C GLN A 124 -21.70 5.63 -21.62
N ALA A 125 -22.82 4.92 -21.50
CA ALA A 125 -23.30 4.02 -22.54
C ALA A 125 -23.69 4.80 -23.80
N ILE A 126 -24.38 5.94 -23.65
CA ILE A 126 -24.69 6.87 -24.75
C ILE A 126 -23.42 7.44 -25.38
N GLN A 127 -22.42 7.88 -24.59
CA GLN A 127 -21.16 8.37 -25.17
C GLN A 127 -20.42 7.28 -25.96
N ARG A 128 -20.35 6.05 -25.45
CA ARG A 128 -19.75 4.94 -26.20
C ARG A 128 -20.53 4.62 -27.48
N GLN A 129 -21.87 4.73 -27.47
CA GLN A 129 -22.67 4.59 -28.69
C GLN A 129 -22.33 5.67 -29.73
N LEU A 130 -22.26 6.95 -29.34
CA LEU A 130 -21.90 8.04 -30.26
C LEU A 130 -20.54 7.84 -30.93
N VAL A 131 -19.51 7.45 -30.17
CA VAL A 131 -18.18 7.15 -30.73
C VAL A 131 -18.22 5.93 -31.66
N GLN A 132 -18.99 4.90 -31.33
CA GLN A 132 -19.14 3.71 -32.17
C GLN A 132 -19.90 4.01 -33.47
N ASP A 133 -20.93 4.87 -33.40
CA ASP A 133 -21.74 5.27 -34.55
C ASP A 133 -20.95 6.24 -35.46
N GLU A 134 -20.06 7.09 -34.91
CA GLU A 134 -19.07 7.87 -35.69
C GLU A 134 -18.03 6.95 -36.37
N GLU A 135 -17.53 5.89 -35.70
CA GLU A 135 -16.63 4.89 -36.29
C GLU A 135 -17.28 3.99 -37.36
N ASP A 136 -18.61 3.80 -37.33
CA ASP A 136 -19.36 3.06 -38.36
C ASP A 136 -19.64 3.97 -39.58
N ASP A 137 -20.01 5.24 -39.38
CA ASP A 137 -20.20 6.21 -40.48
C ASP A 137 -18.91 6.43 -41.29
N GLU A 138 -17.73 6.52 -40.63
CA GLU A 138 -16.43 6.62 -41.32
C GLU A 138 -16.15 5.43 -42.27
N ARG A 139 -16.72 4.24 -42.02
CA ARG A 139 -16.52 3.05 -42.86
C ARG A 139 -17.40 3.05 -44.11
N PHE A 140 -18.49 3.80 -44.12
CA PHE A 140 -19.42 3.88 -45.25
C PHE A 140 -19.32 5.20 -46.03
N ALA A 141 -18.92 6.30 -45.40
CA ALA A 141 -18.82 7.64 -46.02
C ALA A 141 -17.41 7.95 -46.55
N GLY A 142 -17.06 7.38 -47.71
CA GLY A 142 -15.76 7.59 -48.36
C GLY A 142 -15.55 8.99 -48.99
N SER A 143 -15.48 10.05 -48.17
CA SER A 143 -15.13 11.41 -48.61
C SER A 143 -14.49 12.25 -47.50
N SER A 144 -13.42 12.98 -47.82
CA SER A 144 -12.69 13.82 -46.86
C SER A 144 -13.34 15.19 -46.65
N ASP A 145 -13.72 15.53 -45.42
CA ASP A 145 -13.64 16.89 -44.90
C ASP A 145 -13.51 16.86 -43.36
N TYR A 146 -12.45 17.47 -42.82
CA TYR A 146 -12.05 17.30 -41.42
C TYR A 146 -12.64 18.40 -40.53
N VAL A 147 -13.84 18.17 -39.98
CA VAL A 147 -14.41 18.99 -38.90
C VAL A 147 -14.44 18.18 -37.62
N SER A 148 -13.55 18.51 -36.68
CA SER A 148 -13.55 17.88 -35.35
C SER A 148 -14.87 18.21 -34.65
N SER A 149 -15.67 17.18 -34.37
CA SER A 149 -16.94 17.26 -33.64
C SER A 149 -16.65 17.64 -32.18
N ASP A 150 -16.62 18.95 -31.90
CA ASP A 150 -16.63 19.44 -30.51
C ASP A 150 -17.88 18.88 -29.81
N GLY A 151 -17.77 18.54 -28.53
CA GLY A 151 -18.65 17.61 -27.78
C GLY A 151 -20.12 18.03 -27.62
N SER A 152 -20.52 19.09 -28.31
CA SER A 152 -21.86 19.66 -28.49
C SER A 152 -22.99 18.64 -28.71
N ARG A 153 -22.84 17.63 -29.57
CA ARG A 153 -23.92 16.65 -29.89
C ARG A 153 -24.49 15.99 -28.63
N LEU A 154 -23.61 15.56 -27.72
CA LEU A 154 -23.93 14.95 -26.42
C LEU A 154 -24.82 15.83 -25.51
N TRP A 155 -24.94 17.12 -25.81
CA TRP A 155 -25.72 18.12 -25.06
C TRP A 155 -26.83 18.78 -25.89
N GLY A 156 -26.85 18.59 -27.21
CA GLY A 156 -27.90 19.07 -28.12
C GLY A 156 -28.98 18.05 -28.41
N ASP A 157 -28.65 16.75 -28.42
CA ASP A 157 -29.56 15.69 -28.86
C ASP A 157 -30.45 15.13 -27.74
N ILE A 158 -31.67 14.68 -28.12
CA ILE A 158 -32.63 14.07 -27.20
C ILE A 158 -32.54 12.54 -27.26
N TYR A 159 -31.71 11.96 -26.39
CA TYR A 159 -31.53 10.51 -26.29
C TYR A 159 -32.75 9.80 -25.67
N THR A 160 -33.51 9.08 -26.50
CA THR A 160 -34.66 8.29 -26.04
C THR A 160 -34.21 6.92 -25.54
N ILE A 161 -34.45 6.63 -24.26
CA ILE A 161 -34.15 5.35 -23.61
C ILE A 161 -35.45 4.61 -23.35
N THR A 162 -35.54 3.38 -23.83
CA THR A 162 -36.63 2.45 -23.51
C THR A 162 -36.16 1.44 -22.45
N TYR A 163 -37.12 0.90 -21.70
CA TYR A 163 -36.87 -0.19 -20.75
C TYR A 163 -37.93 -1.28 -20.89
N GLN A 164 -37.53 -2.53 -20.67
CA GLN A 164 -38.41 -3.68 -20.62
C GLN A 164 -38.12 -4.54 -19.40
N ARG A 165 -39.12 -5.28 -18.92
CA ARG A 165 -38.92 -6.32 -17.91
C ARG A 165 -38.19 -7.49 -18.57
N SER A 166 -37.20 -8.08 -17.90
CA SER A 166 -36.67 -9.37 -18.35
C SER A 166 -37.68 -10.45 -17.99
N GLU A 167 -38.18 -11.15 -19.01
CA GLU A 167 -39.08 -12.28 -18.83
C GLU A 167 -38.29 -13.57 -18.61
N ASN A 168 -38.61 -14.29 -17.54
CA ASN A 168 -38.05 -15.62 -17.30
C ASN A 168 -38.66 -16.60 -18.29
N GLN A 169 -37.88 -17.09 -19.27
CA GLN A 169 -38.30 -18.23 -20.09
C GLN A 169 -38.18 -19.53 -19.31
N THR A 170 -39.31 -19.97 -18.75
CA THR A 170 -39.60 -21.37 -18.42
C THR A 170 -41.07 -21.64 -18.74
N ASP A 171 -41.34 -22.86 -19.19
CA ASP A 171 -42.67 -23.47 -19.39
C ASP A 171 -43.65 -22.80 -20.38
N LYS A 172 -43.56 -23.23 -21.65
CA LYS A 172 -44.76 -23.50 -22.46
C LYS A 172 -44.57 -24.70 -23.40
N ALA A 173 -45.17 -25.83 -23.02
CA ALA A 173 -45.26 -27.05 -23.81
C ALA A 173 -46.54 -27.05 -24.72
N PRO A 174 -46.64 -27.93 -25.74
CA PRO A 174 -47.28 -27.52 -27.00
C PRO A 174 -48.64 -28.15 -27.35
N LEU A 175 -49.42 -27.39 -28.14
CA LEU A 175 -50.55 -27.79 -29.00
C LEU A 175 -50.56 -26.80 -30.19
N GLY A 176 -50.70 -27.16 -31.47
CA GLY A 176 -50.66 -28.45 -32.17
C GLY A 176 -51.26 -28.29 -33.59
N GLY A 177 -50.62 -28.80 -34.66
CA GLY A 177 -51.19 -28.63 -36.02
C GLY A 177 -50.31 -29.00 -37.23
N SER A 178 -50.31 -30.27 -37.61
CA SER A 178 -50.25 -30.84 -38.98
C SER A 178 -49.15 -30.47 -40.02
N SER A 179 -48.53 -31.54 -40.56
CA SER A 179 -48.00 -31.73 -41.94
C SER A 179 -46.77 -30.89 -42.42
N SER A 180 -45.82 -31.44 -43.20
CA SER A 180 -45.65 -32.81 -43.75
C SER A 180 -44.18 -33.16 -44.08
N ASN A 181 -43.94 -34.47 -44.28
CA ASN A 181 -42.84 -35.19 -44.97
C ASN A 181 -41.88 -34.37 -45.88
N ALA A 182 -40.58 -34.70 -46.09
CA ALA A 182 -39.79 -35.94 -45.88
C ALA A 182 -38.28 -35.63 -46.13
N SER A 183 -37.27 -36.50 -45.94
CA SER A 183 -37.04 -37.69 -45.07
C SER A 183 -35.60 -38.24 -45.32
N LYS A 184 -35.00 -38.97 -44.37
CA LYS A 184 -33.66 -39.65 -44.44
C LYS A 184 -32.47 -38.67 -44.49
N SER A 185 -31.25 -38.97 -44.01
CA SER A 185 -30.67 -40.06 -43.19
C SER A 185 -29.30 -39.55 -42.67
N GLY A 186 -28.72 -40.00 -41.56
CA GLY A 186 -29.03 -41.14 -40.71
C GLY A 186 -27.79 -42.02 -40.45
N LYS A 187 -26.95 -41.63 -39.48
CA LYS A 187 -25.94 -42.50 -38.85
C LYS A 187 -25.58 -41.96 -37.47
N SER A 188 -25.38 -42.85 -36.51
CA SER A 188 -25.20 -42.54 -35.09
C SER A 188 -23.77 -42.81 -34.61
N GLY A 189 -23.35 -42.06 -33.59
CA GLY A 189 -22.14 -42.29 -32.81
C GLY A 189 -22.38 -41.80 -31.38
N SER A 190 -22.16 -42.66 -30.39
CA SER A 190 -22.44 -42.36 -28.98
C SER A 190 -21.26 -41.62 -28.34
N VAL A 191 -21.55 -40.58 -27.56
CA VAL A 191 -20.63 -40.04 -26.54
C VAL A 191 -21.41 -39.86 -25.25
N SER A 192 -20.90 -40.43 -24.16
CA SER A 192 -21.50 -40.40 -22.84
C SER A 192 -21.27 -39.08 -22.12
N ASN A 193 -22.29 -38.56 -21.43
CA ASN A 193 -22.11 -37.49 -20.45
C ASN A 193 -21.07 -37.88 -19.39
N SER A 194 -20.14 -36.98 -19.11
CA SER A 194 -19.43 -36.94 -17.83
C SER A 194 -19.37 -35.49 -17.37
N SER A 195 -19.78 -35.24 -16.13
CA SER A 195 -19.71 -33.93 -15.50
C SER A 195 -18.27 -33.65 -15.07
N SER A 196 -17.59 -32.74 -15.77
CA SER A 196 -16.25 -32.30 -15.37
C SER A 196 -16.34 -31.40 -14.14
N GLU A 197 -16.11 -31.99 -12.96
CA GLU A 197 -15.70 -31.24 -11.78
C GLU A 197 -14.46 -30.39 -12.12
N ALA A 198 -14.37 -29.20 -11.56
CA ALA A 198 -13.27 -28.28 -11.79
C ALA A 198 -11.99 -28.79 -11.09
N LYS A 199 -11.27 -29.71 -11.73
CA LYS A 199 -9.91 -30.08 -11.32
C LYS A 199 -9.01 -28.85 -11.34
N LEU A 200 -8.54 -28.46 -10.17
CA LEU A 200 -7.47 -27.49 -9.96
C LEU A 200 -6.15 -28.05 -10.52
N HIS A 201 -6.00 -28.00 -11.85
CA HIS A 201 -4.70 -28.13 -12.48
C HIS A 201 -3.90 -26.88 -12.15
N GLN A 202 -2.83 -27.05 -11.36
CA GLN A 202 -1.83 -26.01 -11.13
C GLN A 202 -1.13 -25.71 -12.46
N THR A 203 -1.61 -24.71 -13.20
CA THR A 203 -0.84 -24.09 -14.28
C THR A 203 0.42 -23.51 -13.66
N SER A 204 1.60 -23.84 -14.18
CA SER A 204 2.83 -23.31 -13.61
C SER A 204 2.90 -21.79 -13.76
N VAL A 205 3.72 -21.14 -12.93
CA VAL A 205 3.97 -19.69 -13.05
C VAL A 205 4.51 -19.34 -14.45
N LEU A 206 5.23 -20.27 -15.08
CA LEU A 206 5.69 -20.14 -16.46
C LEU A 206 4.55 -20.24 -17.46
N ASP A 207 3.61 -21.19 -17.32
CA ASP A 207 2.43 -21.29 -18.19
C ASP A 207 1.57 -20.03 -18.14
N SER A 208 1.37 -19.48 -16.94
CA SER A 208 0.60 -18.24 -16.74
C SER A 208 1.23 -17.03 -17.44
N ILE A 209 2.55 -16.98 -17.52
CA ILE A 209 3.29 -15.94 -18.28
C ILE A 209 3.25 -16.23 -19.77
N LEU A 210 3.53 -17.47 -20.19
CA LEU A 210 3.62 -17.89 -21.59
C LEU A 210 2.26 -17.90 -22.32
N GLN A 211 1.14 -17.97 -21.60
CA GLN A 211 -0.20 -17.71 -22.14
C GLN A 211 -0.32 -16.32 -22.78
N GLY A 212 0.51 -15.34 -22.40
CA GLY A 212 0.68 -14.07 -23.10
C GLY A 212 -0.54 -13.13 -23.10
N GLU A 213 -1.63 -13.49 -22.43
CA GLU A 213 -2.85 -12.69 -22.44
C GLU A 213 -2.64 -11.35 -21.71
N LEU A 214 -3.01 -10.26 -22.38
CA LEU A 214 -2.97 -8.92 -21.80
C LEU A 214 -4.29 -8.66 -21.06
N PRO A 215 -4.27 -8.26 -19.77
CA PRO A 215 -5.48 -7.97 -19.00
C PRO A 215 -6.07 -6.58 -19.34
N CYS A 216 -6.37 -6.35 -20.62
CA CYS A 216 -6.92 -5.11 -21.17
C CYS A 216 -7.94 -5.37 -22.28
N GLU A 217 -8.87 -4.43 -22.49
CA GLU A 217 -9.92 -4.49 -23.52
C GLU A 217 -9.40 -4.17 -24.95
N LEU A 218 -8.10 -4.32 -25.21
CA LEU A 218 -7.50 -4.09 -26.53
C LEU A 218 -7.77 -5.28 -27.45
N GLU A 219 -8.20 -5.04 -28.68
CA GLU A 219 -8.51 -6.13 -29.61
C GLU A 219 -7.28 -6.98 -29.97
N LYS A 220 -7.43 -8.31 -29.89
CA LYS A 220 -6.39 -9.30 -30.27
C LYS A 220 -6.05 -9.26 -31.78
N SER A 221 -6.89 -8.62 -32.59
CA SER A 221 -6.67 -8.31 -34.01
C SER A 221 -5.55 -7.29 -34.25
N ASN A 222 -5.31 -6.39 -33.28
CA ASN A 222 -4.43 -5.25 -33.44
C ASN A 222 -2.95 -5.69 -33.28
N PRO A 223 -2.04 -5.38 -34.23
CA PRO A 223 -0.62 -5.75 -34.10
C PRO A 223 0.05 -5.20 -32.83
N THR A 224 -0.47 -4.09 -32.28
CA THR A 224 -0.04 -3.53 -30.98
C THR A 224 -0.26 -4.49 -29.82
N TYR A 225 -1.36 -5.28 -29.84
CA TYR A 225 -1.62 -6.31 -28.83
C TYR A 225 -0.48 -7.34 -28.82
N ASN A 226 -0.10 -7.85 -29.99
CA ASN A 226 0.95 -8.88 -30.11
C ASN A 226 2.33 -8.36 -29.67
N ILE A 227 2.66 -7.10 -29.95
CA ILE A 227 3.91 -6.46 -29.49
C ILE A 227 3.91 -6.31 -27.95
N LEU A 228 2.80 -5.83 -27.37
CA LEU A 228 2.67 -5.66 -25.92
C LEU A 228 2.67 -7.00 -25.17
N ALA A 229 2.04 -8.02 -25.73
CA ALA A 229 2.04 -9.38 -25.21
C ALA A 229 3.45 -9.98 -25.21
N LEU A 230 4.18 -9.87 -26.33
CA LEU A 230 5.58 -10.32 -26.42
C LEU A 230 6.48 -9.60 -25.41
N LEU A 231 6.35 -8.28 -25.26
CA LEU A 231 7.13 -7.52 -24.26
C LEU A 231 6.82 -7.98 -22.83
N ARG A 232 5.56 -8.29 -22.52
CA ARG A 232 5.12 -8.83 -21.21
C ARG A 232 5.68 -10.23 -20.95
N VAL A 233 5.74 -11.09 -21.96
CA VAL A 233 6.39 -12.42 -21.85
C VAL A 233 7.91 -12.26 -21.62
N LEU A 234 8.58 -11.41 -22.38
CA LEU A 234 10.02 -11.15 -22.24
C LEU A 234 10.37 -10.56 -20.88
N GLU A 235 9.55 -9.65 -20.35
CA GLU A 235 9.74 -9.06 -19.02
C GLU A 235 9.52 -10.08 -17.90
N GLY A 236 8.46 -10.90 -17.98
CA GLY A 236 8.22 -12.00 -17.05
C GLY A 236 9.34 -13.05 -17.04
N LEU A 237 9.86 -13.43 -18.21
CA LEU A 237 11.03 -14.31 -18.32
C LEU A 237 12.29 -13.67 -17.72
N ASN A 238 12.48 -12.35 -17.86
CA ASN A 238 13.59 -11.62 -17.25
C ASN A 238 13.47 -11.55 -15.71
N GLN A 239 12.26 -11.41 -15.17
CA GLN A 239 12.01 -11.52 -13.72
C GLN A 239 12.34 -12.93 -13.18
N LEU A 240 11.91 -13.97 -13.91
CA LEU A 240 12.10 -15.38 -13.53
C LEU A 240 13.47 -15.98 -13.91
N ALA A 241 14.36 -15.21 -14.55
CA ALA A 241 15.64 -15.69 -15.07
C ALA A 241 16.54 -16.39 -14.02
N SER A 242 16.38 -16.12 -12.73
CA SER A 242 17.08 -16.87 -11.67
C SER A 242 16.42 -18.22 -11.34
N ARG A 243 15.07 -18.31 -11.31
CA ARG A 243 14.37 -19.60 -11.13
C ARG A 243 14.64 -20.54 -12.31
N LEU A 244 14.60 -20.02 -13.54
CA LEU A 244 14.91 -20.79 -14.74
C LEU A 244 16.34 -21.36 -14.75
N ARG A 245 17.32 -20.66 -14.15
CA ARG A 245 18.68 -21.19 -14.01
C ARG A 245 18.79 -22.25 -12.93
N ILE A 246 18.12 -22.06 -11.79
CA ILE A 246 18.04 -23.08 -10.73
C ILE A 246 17.37 -24.36 -11.26
N GLN A 247 16.30 -24.22 -12.06
CA GLN A 247 15.69 -25.37 -12.75
C GLN A 247 16.69 -26.09 -13.64
N VAL A 248 17.41 -25.39 -14.53
CA VAL A 248 18.43 -26.02 -15.39
C VAL A 248 19.55 -26.70 -14.59
N LEU A 249 19.99 -26.14 -13.46
CA LEU A 249 20.95 -26.82 -12.57
C LEU A 249 20.35 -28.08 -11.93
N THR A 250 19.09 -28.00 -11.48
CA THR A 250 18.32 -29.12 -10.92
C THR A 250 18.12 -30.23 -11.95
N ASP A 251 17.82 -29.88 -13.21
CA ASP A 251 17.67 -30.83 -14.32
C ASP A 251 19.01 -31.52 -14.64
N ASN A 252 20.12 -30.77 -14.63
CA ASN A 252 21.46 -31.36 -14.85
C ASN A 252 21.89 -32.30 -13.71
N PHE A 253 21.54 -31.98 -12.45
CA PHE A 253 21.71 -32.87 -11.30
C PHE A 253 20.79 -34.10 -11.40
N ALA A 254 19.54 -33.92 -11.81
CA ALA A 254 18.57 -34.99 -12.03
C ALA A 254 19.02 -35.95 -13.15
N GLU A 255 19.64 -35.44 -14.22
CA GLU A 255 20.32 -36.26 -15.24
C GLU A 255 21.58 -36.97 -14.69
N GLY A 256 22.22 -36.42 -13.67
CA GLY A 256 23.46 -36.94 -13.07
C GLY A 256 24.74 -36.49 -13.79
N LYS A 257 24.68 -35.33 -14.46
CA LYS A 257 25.86 -34.65 -15.03
C LYS A 257 26.79 -34.11 -13.93
N PHE A 258 26.20 -33.77 -12.79
CA PHE A 258 26.86 -33.32 -11.57
C PHE A 258 26.37 -34.20 -10.40
N LEU A 259 27.19 -34.37 -9.37
CA LEU A 259 26.91 -35.22 -8.20
C LEU A 259 26.91 -34.46 -6.88
N ASP A 260 27.44 -33.23 -6.86
CA ASP A 260 27.47 -32.37 -5.67
C ASP A 260 26.23 -31.45 -5.64
N LEU A 261 25.66 -31.28 -4.45
CA LEU A 261 24.55 -30.37 -4.19
C LEU A 261 25.01 -28.91 -4.05
N ASP A 262 26.28 -28.65 -3.69
CA ASP A 262 26.79 -27.28 -3.60
C ASP A 262 26.95 -26.59 -4.97
N GLU A 263 26.93 -27.35 -6.08
CA GLU A 263 26.84 -26.81 -7.45
C GLU A 263 25.43 -26.27 -7.81
N LEU A 264 24.40 -26.53 -7.00
CA LEU A 264 23.07 -25.87 -7.13
C LEU A 264 23.09 -24.40 -6.67
N SER A 265 24.21 -23.91 -6.12
CA SER A 265 24.33 -22.56 -5.59
C SER A 265 24.19 -21.46 -6.66
N VAL A 266 23.60 -20.32 -6.25
CA VAL A 266 23.01 -19.35 -7.19
C VAL A 266 24.06 -18.57 -7.99
N THR A 267 24.22 -18.93 -9.27
CA THR A 267 24.89 -18.07 -10.25
C THR A 267 24.00 -16.90 -10.66
N VAL A 268 24.37 -15.68 -10.23
CA VAL A 268 23.68 -14.43 -10.60
C VAL A 268 24.06 -14.03 -12.03
N GLY A 269 23.61 -14.82 -13.01
CA GLY A 269 23.73 -14.48 -14.43
C GLY A 269 22.98 -13.19 -14.77
N ALA A 270 23.45 -12.47 -15.78
CA ALA A 270 22.91 -11.17 -16.17
C ALA A 270 21.37 -11.20 -16.36
N ARG A 271 20.71 -10.11 -15.98
CA ARG A 271 19.33 -9.77 -16.32
C ARG A 271 19.34 -8.55 -17.24
N VAL A 272 18.33 -8.41 -18.09
CA VAL A 272 18.13 -7.17 -18.86
C VAL A 272 17.73 -6.06 -17.85
N PRO A 273 18.35 -4.86 -17.90
CA PRO A 273 17.96 -3.74 -17.04
C PRO A 273 16.49 -3.36 -17.24
N ALA A 274 15.83 -2.87 -16.19
CA ALA A 274 14.43 -2.46 -16.27
C ALA A 274 14.23 -1.26 -17.21
N GLU A 275 15.28 -0.44 -17.34
CA GLU A 275 15.36 0.76 -18.16
C GLU A 275 15.18 0.47 -19.66
N GLU A 276 15.63 -0.68 -20.14
CA GLU A 276 15.49 -1.10 -21.56
C GLU A 276 14.03 -1.36 -21.96
N PHE A 277 13.17 -1.66 -20.98
CA PHE A 277 11.73 -1.85 -21.21
C PHE A 277 10.94 -0.53 -21.19
N ILE A 278 11.55 0.60 -20.81
CA ILE A 278 10.84 1.87 -20.62
C ILE A 278 10.55 2.57 -21.95
N SER A 279 9.26 2.85 -22.19
CA SER A 279 8.82 3.59 -23.37
C SER A 279 9.02 5.10 -23.21
N SER A 280 10.11 5.61 -23.80
CA SER A 280 10.42 7.04 -23.89
C SER A 280 9.36 7.89 -24.61
N LYS A 281 8.44 7.27 -25.37
CA LYS A 281 7.35 7.96 -26.09
C LYS A 281 6.01 7.91 -25.37
N LEU A 282 5.68 6.83 -24.65
CA LEU A 282 4.43 6.73 -23.88
C LEU A 282 4.55 7.43 -22.52
N THR A 283 5.72 7.41 -21.89
CA THR A 283 5.99 8.06 -20.60
C THR A 283 5.58 9.56 -20.55
N PRO A 284 6.07 10.44 -21.45
CA PRO A 284 5.67 11.85 -21.44
C PRO A 284 4.21 12.06 -21.83
N LYS A 285 3.61 11.18 -22.65
CA LYS A 285 2.17 11.22 -22.94
C LYS A 285 1.34 10.95 -21.69
N LEU A 286 1.69 9.92 -20.92
CA LEU A 286 1.00 9.55 -19.68
C LEU A 286 1.14 10.66 -18.62
N ALA A 287 2.36 11.16 -18.41
CA ALA A 287 2.61 12.27 -17.48
C ALA A 287 1.76 13.51 -17.81
N ARG A 288 1.69 13.92 -19.08
CA ARG A 288 0.85 15.06 -19.52
C ARG A 288 -0.65 14.80 -19.31
N GLN A 289 -1.14 13.58 -19.54
CA GLN A 289 -2.54 13.23 -19.30
C GLN A 289 -2.91 13.27 -17.80
N ILE A 290 -1.97 12.91 -16.91
CA ILE A 290 -2.17 12.99 -15.45
C ILE A 290 -2.11 14.44 -14.93
N GLN A 291 -1.51 15.37 -15.68
CA GLN A 291 -1.49 16.80 -15.34
C GLN A 291 -2.79 17.53 -15.72
N ASP A 292 -3.67 16.93 -16.52
CA ASP A 292 -4.95 17.53 -16.88
C ASP A 292 -5.96 17.45 -15.71
N ALA A 293 -6.18 18.60 -15.08
CA ALA A 293 -7.12 18.75 -13.97
C ALA A 293 -8.55 18.34 -14.35
N LEU A 294 -8.99 18.66 -15.57
CA LEU A 294 -10.36 18.39 -16.03
C LEU A 294 -10.54 16.91 -16.32
N ALA A 295 -9.58 16.27 -17.00
CA ALA A 295 -9.61 14.83 -17.26
C ALA A 295 -9.53 13.99 -15.98
N LEU A 296 -8.77 14.42 -14.97
CA LEU A 296 -8.81 13.81 -13.62
C LEU A 296 -10.14 14.07 -12.88
N CYS A 297 -10.74 15.26 -13.05
CA CYS A 297 -12.00 15.60 -12.41
C CYS A 297 -13.17 14.74 -12.88
N SER A 298 -13.39 14.79 -14.19
CA SER A 298 -14.41 14.03 -14.91
C SER A 298 -14.15 12.53 -14.86
N GLY A 299 -12.86 12.15 -14.87
CA GLY A 299 -12.37 10.78 -15.05
C GLY A 299 -12.18 10.39 -16.52
N SER A 300 -12.28 11.32 -17.48
CA SER A 300 -11.97 11.10 -18.91
C SER A 300 -10.48 10.93 -19.23
N LEU A 301 -9.71 10.27 -18.35
CA LEU A 301 -8.40 9.76 -18.76
C LEU A 301 -8.63 8.72 -19.88
N PRO A 302 -7.92 8.81 -21.02
CA PRO A 302 -8.06 7.85 -22.11
C PRO A 302 -7.88 6.41 -21.62
N SER A 303 -8.68 5.47 -22.15
CA SER A 303 -8.71 4.06 -21.72
C SER A 303 -7.32 3.41 -21.69
N TRP A 304 -6.46 3.73 -22.67
CA TRP A 304 -5.09 3.25 -22.74
C TRP A 304 -4.26 3.58 -21.49
N CYS A 305 -4.54 4.69 -20.78
CA CYS A 305 -3.81 5.08 -19.58
C CYS A 305 -3.98 4.05 -18.46
N TYR A 306 -5.20 3.54 -18.26
CA TYR A 306 -5.48 2.47 -17.30
C TYR A 306 -5.07 1.10 -17.84
N GLN A 307 -5.38 0.82 -19.11
CA GLN A 307 -5.08 -0.48 -19.73
C GLN A 307 -3.56 -0.76 -19.77
N LEU A 308 -2.73 0.18 -20.21
CA LEU A 308 -1.28 -0.03 -20.29
C LEU A 308 -0.58 0.00 -18.93
N THR A 309 -0.99 0.87 -18.00
CA THR A 309 -0.40 0.87 -16.65
C THR A 309 -0.71 -0.41 -15.87
N LYS A 310 -1.84 -1.06 -16.14
CA LYS A 310 -2.20 -2.36 -15.55
C LYS A 310 -1.61 -3.57 -16.30
N ALA A 311 -1.61 -3.56 -17.64
CA ALA A 311 -1.17 -4.72 -18.43
C ALA A 311 0.35 -4.79 -18.61
N CYS A 312 1.01 -3.64 -18.74
CA CYS A 312 2.44 -3.49 -19.04
C CYS A 312 3.09 -2.36 -18.20
N PRO A 313 3.06 -2.41 -16.85
CA PRO A 313 3.61 -1.36 -15.99
C PRO A 313 5.09 -1.05 -16.25
N PHE A 314 5.88 -2.05 -16.65
CA PHE A 314 7.30 -1.93 -17.01
C PHE A 314 7.59 -0.88 -18.10
N LEU A 315 6.61 -0.54 -18.95
CA LEU A 315 6.75 0.50 -19.99
C LEU A 315 6.93 1.92 -19.41
N PHE A 316 6.69 2.11 -18.11
CA PHE A 316 6.67 3.41 -17.44
C PHE A 316 7.66 3.42 -16.26
N PRO A 317 8.45 4.49 -16.07
CA PRO A 317 9.30 4.63 -14.89
C PRO A 317 8.48 4.59 -13.60
N PHE A 318 9.13 4.16 -12.51
CA PHE A 318 8.56 4.21 -11.16
C PHE A 318 7.91 5.56 -10.86
N GLU A 319 8.57 6.67 -11.19
CA GLU A 319 8.06 8.01 -10.89
C GLU A 319 6.75 8.33 -11.62
N THR A 320 6.61 7.92 -12.89
CA THR A 320 5.38 8.15 -13.65
C THR A 320 4.24 7.26 -13.14
N ARG A 321 4.53 6.03 -12.72
CA ARG A 321 3.55 5.14 -12.06
C ARG A 321 3.17 5.67 -10.67
N ARG A 322 4.13 6.20 -9.91
CA ARG A 322 3.90 6.95 -8.66
C ARG A 322 3.07 8.21 -8.90
N GLN A 323 3.22 8.89 -10.03
CA GLN A 323 2.37 10.03 -10.38
C GLN A 323 0.93 9.58 -10.69
N TYR A 324 0.77 8.53 -11.51
CA TYR A 324 -0.52 7.94 -11.85
C TYR A 324 -1.30 7.46 -10.60
N PHE A 325 -0.62 6.77 -9.68
CA PHE A 325 -1.21 6.15 -8.50
C PHE A 325 -1.95 7.12 -7.58
N TYR A 326 -1.28 8.11 -6.95
CA TYR A 326 -1.99 8.99 -6.01
C TYR A 326 -3.01 9.91 -6.71
N SER A 327 -2.87 10.12 -8.02
CA SER A 327 -3.84 10.89 -8.82
C SER A 327 -5.11 10.11 -9.18
N THR A 328 -5.12 8.78 -9.01
CA THR A 328 -6.26 7.92 -9.37
C THR A 328 -6.83 7.14 -8.17
N ALA A 329 -5.98 6.48 -7.37
CA ALA A 329 -6.39 5.53 -6.33
C ALA A 329 -7.18 6.16 -5.16
N PHE A 330 -6.83 7.39 -4.75
CA PHE A 330 -7.37 7.98 -3.51
C PHE A 330 -8.65 8.81 -3.70
N GLY A 331 -9.05 9.06 -4.95
CA GLY A 331 -10.23 9.83 -5.30
C GLY A 331 -10.00 11.35 -5.41
N LEU A 332 -11.04 12.02 -5.88
CA LEU A 332 -10.97 13.35 -6.50
C LEU A 332 -10.31 14.44 -5.64
N SER A 333 -10.69 14.57 -4.36
CA SER A 333 -10.13 15.61 -3.48
C SER A 333 -8.63 15.49 -3.27
N ARG A 334 -8.09 14.27 -3.25
CA ARG A 334 -6.65 14.01 -3.09
C ARG A 334 -5.89 14.13 -4.39
N ALA A 335 -6.50 13.73 -5.52
CA ALA A 335 -5.94 13.98 -6.84
C ALA A 335 -5.73 15.49 -7.10
N LEU A 336 -6.75 16.31 -6.81
CA LEU A 336 -6.68 17.77 -6.97
C LEU A 336 -5.70 18.42 -5.99
N TYR A 337 -5.69 18.00 -4.72
CA TYR A 337 -4.73 18.49 -3.73
C TYR A 337 -3.27 18.12 -4.09
N ARG A 338 -3.05 17.00 -4.79
CA ARG A 338 -1.72 16.65 -5.33
C ARG A 338 -1.35 17.55 -6.51
N LEU A 339 -2.25 17.74 -7.46
CA LEU A 339 -1.99 18.55 -8.65
C LEU A 339 -1.64 20.00 -8.27
N GLN A 340 -2.35 20.57 -7.29
CA GLN A 340 -2.05 21.90 -6.74
C GLN A 340 -0.65 21.96 -6.09
N GLN A 341 -0.21 20.91 -5.39
CA GLN A 341 1.14 20.87 -4.82
C GLN A 341 2.24 20.76 -5.88
N GLN A 342 2.01 20.04 -6.98
CA GLN A 342 2.98 19.98 -8.08
C GLN A 342 3.11 21.35 -8.77
N GLN A 343 1.99 22.01 -9.08
CA GLN A 343 1.97 23.36 -9.66
C GLN A 343 2.59 24.44 -8.76
N GLY A 344 2.60 24.23 -7.43
CA GLY A 344 3.28 25.12 -6.47
C GLY A 344 4.77 24.84 -6.26
N ALA A 345 5.31 23.75 -6.81
CA ALA A 345 6.73 23.38 -6.68
C ALA A 345 7.55 23.86 -7.90
N ASP A 346 6.97 23.78 -9.10
CA ASP A 346 7.55 24.37 -10.31
C ASP A 346 7.42 25.90 -10.24
N GLY A 347 8.54 26.61 -10.09
CA GLY A 347 8.61 28.05 -9.76
C GLY A 347 8.15 29.04 -10.83
N HIS A 348 7.14 28.71 -11.64
CA HIS A 348 6.53 29.59 -12.64
C HIS A 348 5.22 30.19 -12.11
N GLY A 349 5.35 30.94 -11.00
CA GLY A 349 4.27 31.75 -10.43
C GLY A 349 3.90 32.95 -11.31
N SER A 350 3.31 32.69 -12.49
CA SER A 350 2.73 33.74 -13.34
C SER A 350 1.55 34.38 -12.61
N THR A 351 1.67 35.65 -12.25
CA THR A 351 0.65 36.39 -11.50
C THR A 351 -0.51 36.85 -12.39
N ASN A 352 -1.17 35.90 -13.06
CA ASN A 352 -2.54 36.02 -13.58
C ASN A 352 -2.99 34.67 -14.19
N GLU A 353 -3.81 33.92 -13.46
CA GLU A 353 -5.20 33.63 -13.86
C GLU A 353 -5.96 33.01 -12.68
N ARG A 354 -7.28 32.85 -12.81
CA ARG A 354 -8.19 32.56 -11.68
C ARG A 354 -7.92 31.18 -11.06
N GLU A 355 -7.07 31.13 -10.04
CA GLU A 355 -6.76 29.90 -9.28
C GLU A 355 -8.04 29.18 -8.85
N ILE A 356 -8.28 27.98 -9.39
CA ILE A 356 -9.32 27.09 -8.89
C ILE A 356 -8.81 26.50 -7.57
N ARG A 357 -8.97 27.25 -6.48
CA ARG A 357 -8.68 26.81 -5.10
C ARG A 357 -9.69 25.77 -4.65
N VAL A 358 -9.57 24.56 -5.20
CA VAL A 358 -10.21 23.35 -4.69
C VAL A 358 -9.90 23.26 -3.19
N GLY A 359 -10.92 23.01 -2.38
CA GLY A 359 -10.83 23.19 -0.92
C GLY A 359 -9.68 22.40 -0.28
N ARG A 360 -9.05 23.01 0.73
CA ARG A 360 -8.01 22.37 1.56
C ARG A 360 -8.46 20.96 1.98
N LEU A 361 -7.56 19.99 1.82
CA LEU A 361 -7.78 18.63 2.30
C LEU A 361 -8.01 18.68 3.82
N GLN A 362 -9.20 18.24 4.26
CA GLN A 362 -9.59 18.26 5.68
C GLN A 362 -8.64 17.42 6.51
N ARG A 363 -8.37 17.87 7.75
CA ARG A 363 -7.63 17.11 8.75
C ARG A 363 -8.59 16.63 9.82
N GLN A 364 -8.39 15.41 10.28
CA GLN A 364 -9.13 14.83 11.39
C GLN A 364 -8.17 14.69 12.57
N LYS A 365 -8.38 15.49 13.62
CA LYS A 365 -7.62 15.40 14.87
C LYS A 365 -8.13 14.23 15.71
N VAL A 366 -7.22 13.40 16.20
CA VAL A 366 -7.51 12.25 17.06
C VAL A 366 -6.54 12.24 18.25
N ARG A 367 -7.04 12.00 19.46
CA ARG A 367 -6.22 11.94 20.68
C ARG A 367 -5.98 10.49 21.08
N VAL A 368 -4.71 10.08 21.23
CA VAL A 368 -4.28 8.68 21.46
C VAL A 368 -3.40 8.55 22.71
N SER A 369 -3.29 7.35 23.27
CA SER A 369 -2.47 7.09 24.47
C SER A 369 -1.13 6.44 24.11
N ARG A 370 -0.01 7.02 24.57
CA ARG A 370 1.34 6.44 24.42
C ARG A 370 1.47 5.05 25.05
N ASN A 371 0.76 4.80 26.16
CA ASN A 371 0.85 3.53 26.89
C ASN A 371 0.01 2.41 26.23
N ARG A 372 -0.83 2.75 25.23
CA ARG A 372 -1.73 1.82 24.52
C ARG A 372 -1.81 2.20 23.03
N ILE A 373 -0.65 2.31 22.36
CA ILE A 373 -0.55 2.71 20.94
C ILE A 373 -1.31 1.75 20.04
N LEU A 374 -1.08 0.44 20.15
CA LEU A 374 -1.75 -0.56 19.31
C LEU A 374 -3.29 -0.55 19.46
N ASP A 375 -3.82 -0.47 20.69
CA ASP A 375 -5.27 -0.35 20.93
C ASP A 375 -5.83 0.96 20.39
N SER A 376 -5.13 2.08 20.61
CA SER A 376 -5.52 3.39 20.10
C SER A 376 -5.56 3.38 18.57
N ALA A 377 -4.56 2.77 17.93
CA ALA A 377 -4.50 2.60 16.49
C ALA A 377 -5.63 1.71 15.96
N ALA A 378 -5.96 0.61 16.66
CA ALA A 378 -7.09 -0.24 16.32
C ALA A 378 -8.39 0.57 16.22
N LYS A 379 -8.66 1.42 17.22
CA LYS A 379 -9.87 2.25 17.27
C LYS A 379 -9.85 3.43 16.29
N VAL A 380 -8.72 4.13 16.14
CA VAL A 380 -8.56 5.21 15.14
C VAL A 380 -8.77 4.66 13.73
N MET A 381 -8.19 3.50 13.41
CA MET A 381 -8.30 2.91 12.08
C MET A 381 -9.69 2.31 11.83
N GLU A 382 -10.38 1.80 12.84
CA GLU A 382 -11.79 1.42 12.71
C GLU A 382 -12.70 2.62 12.36
N LEU A 383 -12.56 3.74 13.08
CA LEU A 383 -13.42 4.91 12.93
C LEU A 383 -13.11 5.77 11.69
N TYR A 384 -11.82 5.90 11.32
CA TYR A 384 -11.36 6.94 10.40
C TYR A 384 -10.62 6.45 9.15
N SER A 385 -10.23 5.17 9.03
CA SER A 385 -9.41 4.72 7.88
C SER A 385 -10.13 4.85 6.52
N SER A 386 -11.45 4.63 6.49
CA SER A 386 -12.28 4.80 5.29
C SER A 386 -12.47 6.27 4.87
N GLN A 387 -12.20 7.22 5.78
CA GLN A 387 -12.42 8.63 5.56
C GLN A 387 -11.27 9.27 4.78
N LYS A 388 -11.60 10.22 3.89
CA LYS A 388 -10.62 10.88 3.03
C LYS A 388 -9.93 12.10 3.66
N ALA A 389 -10.23 12.46 4.91
CA ALA A 389 -9.46 13.43 5.69
C ALA A 389 -8.06 12.88 6.05
N VAL A 390 -7.06 13.74 6.25
CA VAL A 390 -5.72 13.34 6.74
C VAL A 390 -5.74 13.22 8.25
N LEU A 391 -5.17 12.16 8.81
CA LEU A 391 -5.05 12.03 10.26
C LEU A 391 -4.00 13.00 10.83
N GLU A 392 -4.35 13.65 11.93
CA GLU A 392 -3.45 14.48 12.74
C GLU A 392 -3.56 14.00 14.19
N VAL A 393 -2.44 13.55 14.76
CA VAL A 393 -2.39 12.92 16.09
C VAL A 393 -2.05 13.95 17.17
N GLU A 394 -2.62 13.74 18.34
CA GLU A 394 -2.39 14.41 19.61
C GLU A 394 -2.27 13.32 20.71
N TYR A 395 -1.40 13.49 21.70
CA TYR A 395 -1.26 12.52 22.80
C TYR A 395 -1.97 13.01 24.07
N PHE A 396 -2.54 12.09 24.86
CA PHE A 396 -3.17 12.43 26.14
C PHE A 396 -2.15 12.97 27.14
N GLY A 397 -2.29 14.25 27.54
CA GLY A 397 -1.46 14.90 28.55
C GLY A 397 -0.33 15.76 27.98
N GLU A 398 -0.06 15.69 26.68
CA GLU A 398 1.03 16.42 26.02
C GLU A 398 0.55 17.69 25.29
N VAL A 399 1.46 18.65 25.15
CA VAL A 399 1.22 19.89 24.39
C VAL A 399 1.78 19.71 22.98
N GLY A 400 0.92 19.37 22.02
CA GLY A 400 1.32 19.35 20.61
C GLY A 400 0.38 18.56 19.70
N THR A 401 0.10 19.12 18.53
CA THR A 401 -0.57 18.41 17.42
C THR A 401 0.13 18.76 16.11
N GLY A 402 0.08 17.86 15.13
CA GLY A 402 0.61 18.13 13.79
C GLY A 402 1.47 17.00 13.23
N LEU A 403 2.46 17.37 12.42
CA LEU A 403 3.26 16.40 11.66
C LEU A 403 4.11 15.49 12.57
N GLY A 404 4.86 16.07 13.52
CA GLY A 404 5.76 15.33 14.41
C GLY A 404 5.06 14.21 15.19
N PRO A 405 4.08 14.50 16.05
CA PRO A 405 3.32 13.48 16.80
C PRO A 405 2.64 12.44 15.90
N THR A 406 2.26 12.82 14.67
CA THR A 406 1.67 11.88 13.69
C THR A 406 2.72 10.92 13.12
N LEU A 407 3.94 11.39 12.79
CA LEU A 407 5.04 10.54 12.33
C LEU A 407 5.54 9.61 13.43
N GLU A 408 5.62 10.13 14.65
CA GLU A 408 5.94 9.35 15.85
C GLU A 408 4.91 8.25 16.09
N PHE A 409 3.61 8.56 16.02
CA PHE A 409 2.53 7.56 16.18
C PHE A 409 2.67 6.39 15.18
N TYR A 410 2.95 6.67 13.90
CA TYR A 410 3.19 5.62 12.91
C TYR A 410 4.47 4.83 13.17
N THR A 411 5.49 5.46 13.76
CA THR A 411 6.76 4.81 14.14
C THR A 411 6.57 3.89 15.35
N LEU A 412 5.96 4.38 16.43
CA LEU A 412 5.61 3.61 17.62
C LEU A 412 4.67 2.44 17.28
N LEU A 413 3.66 2.67 16.44
CA LEU A 413 2.76 1.60 15.98
C LEU A 413 3.50 0.55 15.12
N SER A 414 4.48 0.97 14.33
CA SER A 414 5.32 0.03 13.57
C SER A 414 6.19 -0.82 14.51
N HIS A 415 6.69 -0.23 15.61
CA HIS A 415 7.43 -0.96 16.65
C HIS A 415 6.54 -1.94 17.42
N ASP A 416 5.36 -1.48 17.87
CA ASP A 416 4.39 -2.32 18.60
C ASP A 416 3.98 -3.55 17.78
N LEU A 417 3.75 -3.37 16.47
CA LEU A 417 3.43 -4.45 15.54
C LEU A 417 4.57 -5.45 15.27
N GLN A 418 5.80 -5.21 15.75
CA GLN A 418 6.98 -6.07 15.56
C GLN A 418 7.31 -6.96 16.77
N ARG A 419 6.55 -6.85 17.86
CA ARG A 419 6.79 -7.57 19.12
C ARG A 419 6.44 -9.06 18.98
N ASP A 420 7.34 -9.92 19.47
CA ASP A 420 7.20 -11.38 19.50
C ASP A 420 5.88 -11.87 20.11
N VAL A 421 5.43 -11.25 21.22
CA VAL A 421 4.20 -11.59 21.95
C VAL A 421 2.95 -11.59 21.05
N LEU A 422 2.95 -10.81 19.96
CA LEU A 422 1.81 -10.75 19.03
C LEU A 422 1.68 -12.00 18.14
N ARG A 423 2.73 -12.83 18.00
CA ARG A 423 2.77 -14.05 17.14
C ARG A 423 2.28 -13.83 15.70
N MET A 424 2.57 -12.63 15.17
CA MET A 424 2.25 -12.27 13.78
C MET A 424 3.28 -12.79 12.78
N TRP A 425 4.54 -12.94 13.19
CA TRP A 425 5.70 -13.08 12.30
C TRP A 425 6.52 -14.33 12.60
N ARG A 426 7.20 -14.89 11.60
CA ARG A 426 8.26 -15.89 11.83
C ARG A 426 9.41 -15.26 12.61
N SER A 427 9.90 -15.92 13.66
CA SER A 427 11.15 -15.57 14.35
C SER A 427 12.22 -16.61 14.04
N GLY A 428 13.46 -16.18 13.77
CA GLY A 428 14.60 -17.09 13.57
C GLY A 428 15.19 -17.64 14.88
N SER A 429 14.69 -17.23 16.05
CA SER A 429 15.20 -17.64 17.35
C SER A 429 14.60 -18.98 17.82
N SER A 430 15.27 -20.09 17.51
CA SER A 430 14.99 -21.39 18.13
C SER A 430 15.58 -21.45 19.56
N GLU A 431 14.99 -20.69 20.49
CA GLU A 431 15.29 -20.67 21.94
C GLU A 431 14.17 -19.83 22.63
N LYS A 432 13.53 -20.19 23.75
CA LYS A 432 13.59 -21.39 24.62
C LYS A 432 12.17 -21.82 25.02
N TYR A 433 11.88 -23.11 24.93
CA TYR A 433 10.98 -23.74 25.89
C TYR A 433 11.76 -23.95 27.20
N PRO A 434 11.28 -23.49 28.37
CA PRO A 434 11.96 -23.75 29.63
C PRO A 434 11.75 -25.22 30.02
N MET A 435 12.70 -26.08 29.71
CA MET A 435 12.87 -27.30 30.50
C MET A 435 13.39 -26.91 31.88
N GLU A 436 12.66 -27.32 32.92
CA GLU A 436 13.11 -27.20 34.31
C GLU A 436 14.29 -28.15 34.56
N ILE A 437 15.50 -27.65 34.37
CA ILE A 437 16.74 -28.32 34.76
C ILE A 437 17.35 -27.52 35.92
N ASP A 438 17.54 -28.19 37.04
CA ASP A 438 17.88 -27.58 38.32
C ASP A 438 19.32 -27.02 38.36
N GLY A 439 19.48 -25.88 39.04
CA GLY A 439 20.74 -25.41 39.61
C GLY A 439 21.90 -25.02 38.67
N SER A 440 21.90 -23.79 38.12
CA SER A 440 23.02 -22.83 38.35
C SER A 440 22.82 -21.48 37.62
N GLU A 441 23.06 -20.36 38.33
CA GLU A 441 23.13 -19.04 37.70
C GLU A 441 24.54 -18.74 37.17
N MET A 442 24.66 -18.34 35.89
CA MET A 442 25.74 -17.46 35.44
C MET A 442 25.16 -16.29 34.65
N LYS A 443 25.24 -15.08 35.22
CA LYS A 443 24.73 -13.82 34.65
C LYS A 443 25.80 -13.13 33.80
N THR A 444 25.83 -13.41 32.51
CA THR A 444 26.61 -12.63 31.54
C THR A 444 25.88 -11.31 31.25
N LYS A 445 26.43 -10.19 31.71
CA LYS A 445 25.83 -8.85 31.48
C LYS A 445 26.16 -8.33 30.09
N SER A 446 25.14 -8.09 29.27
CA SER A 446 25.16 -7.12 28.17
C SER A 446 24.62 -5.76 28.67
N SER A 447 24.96 -4.67 27.98
CA SER A 447 24.65 -3.31 28.46
C SER A 447 23.19 -2.93 28.20
N GLU A 448 22.43 -2.68 29.27
CA GLU A 448 21.05 -2.22 29.21
C GLU A 448 20.97 -0.71 28.91
N GLY A 449 20.22 -0.33 27.87
CA GLY A 449 19.65 1.01 27.72
C GLY A 449 18.17 0.96 28.12
N TYR A 450 17.72 1.90 28.95
CA TYR A 450 16.43 1.79 29.65
C TYR A 450 15.22 2.07 28.74
N PHE A 451 14.62 1.02 28.16
CA PHE A 451 13.23 1.04 27.67
C PHE A 451 12.31 0.27 28.62
N ALA A 452 11.52 1.00 29.40
CA ALA A 452 10.58 0.41 30.37
C ALA A 452 9.35 -0.18 29.65
N GLY A 453 9.41 -1.48 29.32
CA GLY A 453 8.30 -2.24 28.73
C GLY A 453 8.64 -3.00 27.43
N ASP A 454 9.91 -3.08 27.07
CA ASP A 454 10.33 -3.67 25.79
C ASP A 454 10.09 -5.20 25.76
N GLY A 455 9.21 -5.62 24.84
CA GLY A 455 8.99 -7.04 24.51
C GLY A 455 9.77 -7.36 23.25
N GLN A 456 10.47 -8.50 23.24
CA GLN A 456 11.54 -8.78 22.29
C GLN A 456 11.09 -8.61 20.83
N LEU A 457 11.76 -7.72 20.09
CA LEU A 457 11.49 -7.53 18.67
C LEU A 457 11.88 -8.77 17.87
N VAL A 458 10.98 -9.19 16.97
CA VAL A 458 11.19 -10.36 16.11
C VAL A 458 12.42 -10.18 15.24
N GLN A 459 13.38 -11.11 15.36
CA GLN A 459 14.59 -11.13 14.55
C GLN A 459 14.31 -11.75 13.18
N ALA A 460 14.18 -10.89 12.16
CA ALA A 460 13.85 -11.26 10.78
C ALA A 460 14.87 -10.64 9.79
N PRO A 461 16.04 -11.28 9.56
CA PRO A 461 17.12 -10.70 8.74
C PRO A 461 16.76 -10.53 7.26
N LEU A 462 15.82 -11.34 6.73
CA LEU A 462 15.27 -11.23 5.37
C LEU A 462 13.98 -10.38 5.31
N GLY A 463 13.62 -9.75 6.43
CA GLY A 463 12.38 -9.03 6.64
C GLY A 463 11.26 -9.90 7.19
N LEU A 464 10.30 -9.26 7.83
CA LEU A 464 9.15 -9.86 8.50
C LEU A 464 8.24 -10.56 7.49
N PHE A 465 7.88 -11.79 7.80
CA PHE A 465 6.95 -12.61 7.04
C PHE A 465 5.98 -13.32 7.98
N PRO A 466 4.69 -13.54 7.62
CA PRO A 466 3.69 -14.03 8.56
C PRO A 466 4.06 -15.38 9.17
N GLN A 467 3.80 -15.54 10.47
CA GLN A 467 3.86 -16.86 11.10
C GLN A 467 2.81 -17.78 10.43
N PRO A 468 3.18 -19.03 10.08
CA PRO A 468 2.23 -20.02 9.58
C PRO A 468 1.40 -20.59 10.74
N TRP A 469 0.11 -20.79 10.52
CA TRP A 469 -0.83 -21.40 11.48
C TRP A 469 -1.63 -22.51 10.77
N PRO A 470 -1.96 -23.62 11.44
CA PRO A 470 -2.62 -24.74 10.79
C PRO A 470 -4.06 -24.40 10.41
N ALA A 471 -4.58 -25.00 9.33
CA ALA A 471 -5.88 -24.64 8.77
C ALA A 471 -7.05 -24.79 9.76
N ASN A 472 -6.93 -25.73 10.71
CA ASN A 472 -7.88 -26.00 11.79
C ASN A 472 -7.69 -25.12 13.05
N ALA A 473 -6.75 -24.17 13.07
CA ALA A 473 -6.54 -23.28 14.21
C ALA A 473 -7.84 -22.51 14.53
N ASP A 474 -8.31 -22.62 15.77
CA ASP A 474 -9.60 -22.09 16.19
C ASP A 474 -9.67 -20.57 15.95
N ALA A 475 -10.81 -20.14 15.40
CA ALA A 475 -11.11 -18.76 15.05
C ALA A 475 -11.91 -18.04 16.14
N SER A 476 -12.28 -18.70 17.24
CA SER A 476 -13.09 -18.09 18.30
C SER A 476 -12.39 -16.88 18.93
N GLU A 477 -13.19 -15.91 19.37
CA GLU A 477 -12.73 -14.63 19.91
C GLU A 477 -11.81 -14.77 21.14
N SER A 478 -11.80 -15.95 21.77
CA SER A 478 -10.95 -16.31 22.91
C SER A 478 -9.49 -16.63 22.53
N THR A 479 -9.20 -16.95 21.27
CA THR A 479 -7.89 -17.49 20.86
C THR A 479 -6.84 -16.41 20.60
N HIS A 480 -5.56 -16.82 20.72
CA HIS A 480 -4.45 -16.00 20.22
C HIS A 480 -4.52 -15.80 18.69
N PHE A 481 -5.01 -16.79 17.94
CA PHE A 481 -5.10 -16.67 16.48
C PHE A 481 -6.13 -15.63 16.03
N PHE A 482 -7.27 -15.51 16.72
CA PHE A 482 -8.23 -14.43 16.45
C PHE A 482 -7.58 -13.06 16.63
N LYS A 483 -6.76 -12.86 17.66
CA LYS A 483 -5.99 -11.61 17.86
C LYS A 483 -5.00 -11.36 16.72
N VAL A 484 -4.26 -12.38 16.28
CA VAL A 484 -3.38 -12.30 15.08
C VAL A 484 -4.16 -11.84 13.84
N ILE A 485 -5.36 -12.40 13.61
CA ILE A 485 -6.25 -12.02 12.50
C ILE A 485 -6.70 -10.55 12.59
N GLU A 486 -7.04 -10.06 13.78
CA GLU A 486 -7.35 -8.63 13.96
C GLU A 486 -6.13 -7.73 13.78
N TYR A 487 -4.94 -8.14 14.22
CA TYR A 487 -3.69 -7.38 14.01
C TYR A 487 -3.28 -7.33 12.54
N PHE A 488 -3.44 -8.40 11.76
CA PHE A 488 -3.25 -8.35 10.31
C PHE A 488 -4.27 -7.44 9.62
N ARG A 489 -5.53 -7.46 10.06
CA ARG A 489 -6.57 -6.53 9.54
C ARG A 489 -6.26 -5.07 9.90
N LEU A 490 -5.72 -4.82 11.09
CA LEU A 490 -5.22 -3.51 11.51
C LEU A 490 -4.06 -3.07 10.62
N LEU A 491 -3.03 -3.91 10.46
CA LEU A 491 -1.91 -3.66 9.56
C LEU A 491 -2.37 -3.29 8.14
N GLY A 492 -3.37 -3.99 7.59
CA GLY A 492 -3.99 -3.65 6.30
C GLY A 492 -4.57 -2.24 6.26
N ARG A 493 -5.38 -1.87 7.27
CA ARG A 493 -5.93 -0.50 7.40
C ARG A 493 -4.83 0.55 7.55
N VAL A 494 -3.84 0.29 8.42
CA VAL A 494 -2.70 1.18 8.72
C VAL A 494 -1.87 1.43 7.47
N MET A 495 -1.50 0.38 6.75
CA MET A 495 -0.72 0.43 5.51
C MET A 495 -1.44 1.20 4.40
N ALA A 496 -2.72 0.91 4.18
CA ALA A 496 -3.50 1.63 3.19
C ALA A 496 -3.72 3.11 3.58
N LYS A 497 -3.87 3.40 4.88
CA LYS A 497 -4.04 4.77 5.36
C LYS A 497 -2.73 5.57 5.30
N ALA A 498 -1.59 4.93 5.58
CA ALA A 498 -0.27 5.54 5.47
C ALA A 498 0.05 5.93 4.01
N LEU A 499 -0.18 5.02 3.05
CA LEU A 499 -0.07 5.33 1.62
C LEU A 499 -1.00 6.48 1.20
N GLN A 500 -2.24 6.48 1.68
CA GLN A 500 -3.20 7.55 1.37
C GLN A 500 -2.75 8.92 1.90
N ASP A 501 -2.22 8.98 3.12
CA ASP A 501 -1.84 10.22 3.83
C ASP A 501 -0.39 10.66 3.60
N GLY A 502 0.40 9.92 2.83
CA GLY A 502 1.82 10.23 2.61
C GLY A 502 2.63 10.09 3.90
N ARG A 503 2.48 8.93 4.56
CA ARG A 503 3.17 8.54 5.80
C ARG A 503 3.98 7.29 5.55
N LEU A 504 5.12 7.19 6.22
CA LEU A 504 5.93 5.98 6.20
C LEU A 504 5.54 5.05 7.34
N LEU A 505 5.71 3.75 7.14
CA LEU A 505 5.69 2.73 8.19
C LEU A 505 7.11 2.22 8.40
N ASP A 506 7.51 2.03 9.65
CA ASP A 506 8.85 1.54 9.97
C ASP A 506 8.88 0.01 10.14
N LEU A 507 8.25 -0.68 9.18
CA LEU A 507 8.15 -2.14 9.16
C LEU A 507 9.17 -2.71 8.14
N PRO A 508 10.18 -3.48 8.54
CA PRO A 508 11.08 -4.18 7.63
C PRO A 508 10.41 -5.47 7.09
N LEU A 509 9.38 -5.34 6.24
CA LEU A 509 8.67 -6.48 5.65
C LEU A 509 9.52 -7.19 4.58
N SER A 510 9.36 -8.51 4.43
CA SER A 510 10.11 -9.27 3.41
C SER A 510 9.61 -9.01 1.99
N VAL A 511 10.47 -9.26 1.00
CA VAL A 511 10.10 -9.17 -0.43
C VAL A 511 8.94 -10.10 -0.75
N ALA A 512 8.88 -11.28 -0.13
CA ALA A 512 7.80 -12.25 -0.29
C ALA A 512 6.46 -11.74 0.30
N PHE A 513 6.48 -10.96 1.38
CA PHE A 513 5.25 -10.31 1.87
C PHE A 513 4.70 -9.32 0.84
N TYR A 514 5.56 -8.47 0.25
CA TYR A 514 5.13 -7.51 -0.77
C TYR A 514 4.59 -8.19 -2.05
N LYS A 515 5.13 -9.34 -2.44
CA LYS A 515 4.55 -10.18 -3.51
C LYS A 515 3.09 -10.57 -3.20
N LEU A 516 2.83 -11.07 -1.99
CA LEU A 516 1.47 -11.44 -1.55
C LEU A 516 0.51 -10.23 -1.53
N VAL A 517 1.00 -9.04 -1.12
CA VAL A 517 0.22 -7.78 -1.16
C VAL A 517 -0.21 -7.44 -2.58
N LEU A 518 0.70 -7.57 -3.56
CA LEU A 518 0.42 -7.38 -4.99
C LEU A 518 -0.48 -8.47 -5.59
N GLY A 519 -0.70 -9.59 -4.87
CA GLY A 519 -1.48 -10.73 -5.34
C GLY A 519 -0.70 -11.71 -6.22
N GLN A 520 0.63 -11.73 -6.09
CA GLN A 520 1.46 -12.78 -6.67
C GLN A 520 1.47 -14.01 -5.76
N GLU A 521 1.47 -15.21 -6.36
CA GLU A 521 1.64 -16.46 -5.63
C GLU A 521 3.13 -16.70 -5.29
N LEU A 522 3.36 -17.49 -4.23
CA LEU A 522 4.69 -17.86 -3.76
C LEU A 522 4.95 -19.35 -3.98
N ASP A 523 6.20 -19.69 -4.31
CA ASP A 523 6.66 -21.07 -4.51
C ASP A 523 7.87 -21.43 -3.63
N LEU A 524 8.41 -22.63 -3.81
CA LEU A 524 9.63 -23.13 -3.15
C LEU A 524 10.81 -22.16 -3.25
N HIS A 525 10.95 -21.43 -4.37
CA HIS A 525 12.05 -20.49 -4.57
C HIS A 525 11.88 -19.19 -3.77
N ASP A 526 10.66 -18.86 -3.34
CA ASP A 526 10.40 -17.70 -2.50
C ASP A 526 10.73 -17.92 -1.02
N ILE A 527 10.79 -19.17 -0.56
CA ILE A 527 11.22 -19.52 0.81
C ILE A 527 12.64 -19.01 1.07
N LEU A 528 13.54 -19.05 0.09
CA LEU A 528 14.91 -18.52 0.19
C LEU A 528 14.96 -17.01 0.55
N PHE A 529 13.88 -16.25 0.29
CA PHE A 529 13.75 -14.82 0.61
C PHE A 529 12.92 -14.56 1.88
N ILE A 530 12.64 -15.61 2.65
CA ILE A 530 11.96 -15.61 3.95
C ILE A 530 12.87 -16.24 5.01
N ASP A 531 13.48 -17.37 4.64
CA ASP A 531 14.25 -18.28 5.47
C ASP A 531 15.30 -18.97 4.57
N ALA A 532 16.54 -18.46 4.57
CA ALA A 532 17.55 -18.87 3.58
C ALA A 532 18.01 -20.33 3.78
N GLU A 533 18.04 -20.80 5.03
CA GLU A 533 18.52 -22.12 5.40
C GLU A 533 17.46 -23.20 5.08
N LEU A 534 16.21 -22.96 5.45
CA LEU A 534 15.08 -23.80 5.05
C LEU A 534 14.92 -23.80 3.52
N GLY A 535 15.02 -22.62 2.89
CA GLY A 535 14.93 -22.47 1.44
C GLY A 535 16.01 -23.24 0.66
N LYS A 536 17.28 -23.18 1.09
CA LYS A 536 18.38 -23.97 0.51
C LYS A 536 18.12 -25.48 0.70
N THR A 537 17.79 -25.90 1.92
CA THR A 537 17.60 -27.32 2.27
C THR A 537 16.46 -27.95 1.46
N LEU A 538 15.32 -27.27 1.32
CA LEU A 538 14.19 -27.76 0.53
C LEU A 538 14.49 -27.80 -0.98
N GLN A 539 15.33 -26.88 -1.51
CA GLN A 539 15.76 -26.94 -2.92
C GLN A 539 16.68 -28.14 -3.20
N GLU A 540 17.60 -28.44 -2.29
CA GLU A 540 18.49 -29.61 -2.40
C GLU A 540 17.71 -30.94 -2.27
N LEU A 541 16.77 -31.03 -1.32
CA LEU A 541 15.88 -32.19 -1.21
C LEU A 541 14.98 -32.35 -2.45
N ASN A 542 14.51 -31.24 -3.04
CA ASN A 542 13.76 -31.27 -4.29
C ASN A 542 14.62 -31.76 -5.47
N ALA A 543 15.92 -31.43 -5.51
CA ALA A 543 16.83 -31.97 -6.53
C ALA A 543 17.01 -33.49 -6.42
N VAL A 544 17.02 -34.05 -5.21
CA VAL A 544 17.01 -35.51 -4.99
C VAL A 544 15.69 -36.14 -5.49
N VAL A 545 14.54 -35.47 -5.27
CA VAL A 545 13.24 -35.91 -5.82
C VAL A 545 13.24 -35.86 -7.36
N CYS A 546 13.79 -34.81 -7.98
CA CYS A 546 13.95 -34.75 -9.44
C CYS A 546 14.86 -35.87 -9.97
N ARG A 547 15.96 -36.19 -9.26
CA ARG A 547 16.84 -37.32 -9.59
C ARG A 547 16.13 -38.67 -9.53
N LYS A 548 15.25 -38.88 -8.54
CA LYS A 548 14.38 -40.07 -8.47
C LYS A 548 13.49 -40.18 -9.71
N HIS A 549 12.69 -39.15 -10.00
CA HIS A 549 11.77 -39.13 -11.15
C HIS A 549 12.49 -39.37 -12.47
N TYR A 550 13.70 -38.83 -12.64
CA TYR A 550 14.53 -39.08 -13.82
C TYR A 550 14.94 -40.57 -13.95
N ILE A 551 15.44 -41.19 -12.87
CA ILE A 551 15.81 -42.62 -12.86
C ILE A 551 14.61 -43.52 -13.17
N GLU A 552 13.44 -43.21 -12.59
CA GLU A 552 12.20 -43.94 -12.85
C GLU A 552 11.72 -43.77 -14.30
N SER A 553 11.89 -42.57 -14.89
CA SER A 553 11.48 -42.27 -16.28
C SER A 553 12.29 -43.00 -17.36
N ILE A 554 13.54 -43.38 -17.08
CA ILE A 554 14.41 -44.11 -18.03
C ILE A 554 13.92 -45.55 -18.27
N GLY A 555 13.23 -46.14 -17.29
CA GLY A 555 12.65 -47.47 -17.40
C GLY A 555 13.64 -48.61 -17.09
N GLY A 556 13.39 -49.31 -15.99
CA GLY A 556 14.14 -50.50 -15.58
C GLY A 556 13.83 -50.89 -14.13
N SER A 557 14.36 -52.03 -13.68
CA SER A 557 14.22 -52.49 -12.29
C SER A 557 15.17 -51.76 -11.35
N TYR A 558 15.06 -50.42 -11.31
CA TYR A 558 16.00 -49.50 -10.66
C TYR A 558 15.66 -49.18 -9.20
N THR A 559 14.87 -50.04 -8.54
CA THR A 559 14.50 -49.93 -7.11
C THR A 559 15.72 -49.70 -6.23
N ASP A 560 16.76 -50.50 -6.43
CA ASP A 560 17.96 -50.50 -5.60
C ASP A 560 18.73 -49.19 -5.77
N THR A 561 18.79 -48.64 -6.98
CA THR A 561 19.41 -47.33 -7.28
C THR A 561 18.59 -46.13 -6.79
N VAL A 562 17.25 -46.25 -6.70
CA VAL A 562 16.39 -45.24 -6.05
C VAL A 562 16.55 -45.28 -4.53
N SER A 563 16.63 -46.47 -3.94
CA SER A 563 16.91 -46.67 -2.51
C SER A 563 18.32 -46.20 -2.10
N ASN A 564 19.26 -46.11 -3.04
CA ASN A 564 20.60 -45.57 -2.83
C ASN A 564 20.71 -44.05 -3.11
N LEU A 565 19.60 -43.30 -3.14
CA LEU A 565 19.65 -41.84 -3.21
C LEU A 565 19.91 -41.22 -1.83
N HIS A 566 21.02 -40.49 -1.72
CA HIS A 566 21.50 -39.89 -0.48
C HIS A 566 21.43 -38.35 -0.54
N PHE A 567 21.05 -37.71 0.56
CA PHE A 567 21.20 -36.27 0.79
C PHE A 567 22.53 -36.01 1.49
N ARG A 568 23.46 -35.30 0.82
CA ARG A 568 24.80 -34.95 1.34
C ARG A 568 25.59 -36.14 1.94
N GLY A 569 25.34 -37.36 1.44
CA GLY A 569 26.01 -38.59 1.87
C GLY A 569 25.26 -39.43 2.92
N ALA A 570 24.13 -38.97 3.44
CA ALA A 570 23.23 -39.76 4.30
C ALA A 570 21.96 -40.21 3.55
N PRO A 571 21.37 -41.38 3.83
CA PRO A 571 20.05 -41.74 3.31
C PRO A 571 18.98 -40.81 3.90
N ILE A 572 17.80 -40.75 3.27
CA ILE A 572 16.76 -39.79 3.65
C ILE A 572 16.17 -40.10 5.04
N GLU A 573 16.01 -41.37 5.39
CA GLU A 573 15.52 -41.77 6.72
C GLU A 573 16.47 -41.39 7.88
N ASP A 574 17.79 -41.38 7.67
CA ASP A 574 18.78 -40.98 8.69
C ASP A 574 18.72 -39.48 9.04
N LEU A 575 18.04 -38.68 8.23
CA LEU A 575 17.75 -37.27 8.55
C LEU A 575 16.71 -37.13 9.67
N CYS A 576 16.02 -38.22 10.05
CA CYS A 576 15.04 -38.29 11.13
C CYS A 576 13.93 -37.22 11.02
N LEU A 577 13.57 -36.82 9.79
CA LEU A 577 12.54 -35.81 9.55
C LEU A 577 11.14 -36.40 9.80
N GLU A 578 10.34 -35.70 10.59
CA GLU A 578 8.92 -36.00 10.83
C GLU A 578 8.01 -35.14 9.95
N PHE A 579 6.73 -35.50 9.82
CA PHE A 579 5.72 -34.64 9.19
C PHE A 579 5.25 -33.48 10.10
N THR A 580 6.21 -32.73 10.63
CA THR A 580 6.02 -31.45 11.34
C THR A 580 6.67 -30.32 10.57
N LEU A 581 6.22 -29.07 10.76
CA LEU A 581 6.80 -27.92 10.07
C LEU A 581 8.13 -27.49 10.74
N PRO A 582 9.24 -27.36 9.99
CA PRO A 582 10.52 -26.88 10.55
C PRO A 582 10.37 -25.54 11.28
N GLY A 583 10.82 -25.51 12.54
CA GLY A 583 10.69 -24.38 13.47
C GLY A 583 9.38 -24.31 14.26
N TYR A 584 8.40 -25.16 13.94
CA TYR A 584 7.05 -25.16 14.54
C TYR A 584 6.58 -26.61 14.81
N PRO A 585 7.12 -27.30 15.83
CA PRO A 585 6.76 -28.70 16.13
C PRO A 585 5.27 -28.89 16.45
N GLU A 586 4.58 -27.84 16.92
CA GLU A 586 3.12 -27.86 17.12
C GLU A 586 2.31 -27.86 15.82
N TYR A 587 2.93 -27.53 14.68
CA TYR A 587 2.30 -27.59 13.35
C TYR A 587 2.57 -28.95 12.71
N ILE A 588 1.67 -29.89 12.96
CA ILE A 588 1.63 -31.19 12.28
C ILE A 588 1.17 -31.00 10.82
N LEU A 589 2.00 -31.41 9.86
CA LEU A 589 1.73 -31.36 8.42
C LEU A 589 0.84 -32.53 7.95
N LYS A 590 1.03 -33.70 8.56
CA LYS A 590 0.31 -34.94 8.26
C LYS A 590 0.28 -35.78 9.53
N ALA A 591 -0.89 -36.35 9.87
CA ALA A 591 -1.04 -37.16 11.07
C ALA A 591 -0.43 -38.57 10.90
N GLY A 592 0.23 -39.05 11.95
CA GLY A 592 0.80 -40.40 12.06
C GLY A 592 2.34 -40.41 12.01
N ASP A 593 2.92 -41.37 12.75
CA ASP A 593 4.34 -41.42 13.14
C ASP A 593 5.26 -41.95 12.00
N ALA A 594 4.99 -41.56 10.76
CA ALA A 594 5.76 -41.96 9.59
C ALA A 594 6.96 -41.03 9.38
N ILE A 595 8.16 -41.55 9.53
CA ILE A 595 9.42 -40.84 9.19
C ILE A 595 9.45 -40.55 7.67
N VAL A 596 10.07 -39.44 7.30
CA VAL A 596 10.25 -39.07 5.89
C VAL A 596 11.29 -39.98 5.23
N ASP A 597 10.93 -40.54 4.08
CA ASP A 597 11.76 -41.44 3.27
C ASP A 597 11.80 -40.97 1.80
N ILE A 598 12.63 -41.60 0.97
CA ILE A 598 12.72 -41.30 -0.47
C ILE A 598 11.41 -41.54 -1.26
N ASN A 599 10.39 -42.15 -0.65
CA ASN A 599 9.07 -42.35 -1.25
C ASN A 599 8.06 -41.28 -0.88
N ASN A 600 8.19 -40.65 0.28
CA ASN A 600 7.29 -39.63 0.77
C ASN A 600 7.90 -38.21 0.84
N LEU A 601 9.20 -38.06 0.56
CA LEU A 601 9.93 -36.78 0.56
C LEU A 601 9.26 -35.67 -0.28
N GLU A 602 8.73 -36.00 -1.47
CA GLU A 602 8.00 -35.03 -2.30
C GLU A 602 6.74 -34.49 -1.61
N LEU A 603 6.01 -35.36 -0.91
CA LEU A 603 4.84 -34.97 -0.12
C LEU A 603 5.26 -34.10 1.08
N TYR A 604 6.38 -34.42 1.74
CA TYR A 604 6.93 -33.59 2.82
C TYR A 604 7.30 -32.19 2.33
N ILE A 605 8.10 -32.07 1.25
CA ILE A 605 8.47 -30.77 0.66
C ILE A 605 7.22 -29.98 0.27
N SER A 606 6.27 -30.62 -0.40
CA SER A 606 5.01 -29.99 -0.83
C SER A 606 4.22 -29.44 0.35
N LEU A 607 4.06 -30.22 1.43
CA LEU A 607 3.38 -29.79 2.65
C LEU A 607 4.12 -28.67 3.40
N VAL A 608 5.47 -28.72 3.48
CA VAL A 608 6.26 -27.63 4.08
C VAL A 608 6.09 -26.33 3.29
N VAL A 609 6.11 -26.37 1.97
CA VAL A 609 5.88 -25.19 1.11
C VAL A 609 4.44 -24.67 1.30
N GLU A 610 3.46 -25.56 1.27
CA GLU A 610 2.03 -25.23 1.40
C GLU A 610 1.69 -24.59 2.76
N ALA A 611 2.26 -25.11 3.84
CA ALA A 611 2.17 -24.53 5.17
C ALA A 611 2.94 -23.20 5.30
N THR A 612 4.15 -23.10 4.73
CA THR A 612 5.01 -21.92 4.91
C THR A 612 4.53 -20.70 4.14
N VAL A 613 4.14 -20.83 2.86
CA VAL A 613 3.89 -19.67 1.97
C VAL A 613 2.49 -19.59 1.35
N LYS A 614 1.57 -20.51 1.68
CA LYS A 614 0.21 -20.55 1.13
C LYS A 614 -0.86 -20.74 2.22
N THR A 615 -1.48 -21.91 2.35
CA THR A 615 -2.63 -22.15 3.26
C THR A 615 -2.35 -21.73 4.70
N GLY A 616 -1.14 -21.97 5.22
CA GLY A 616 -0.78 -21.61 6.60
C GLY A 616 -0.72 -20.11 6.88
N ILE A 617 -0.66 -19.25 5.86
CA ILE A 617 -0.69 -17.79 5.98
C ILE A 617 -1.94 -17.14 5.34
N MET A 618 -2.80 -17.94 4.71
CA MET A 618 -3.91 -17.49 3.89
C MET A 618 -4.89 -16.61 4.67
N ARG A 619 -5.36 -17.06 5.84
CA ARG A 619 -6.34 -16.37 6.69
C ARG A 619 -5.81 -15.00 7.18
N GLN A 620 -4.52 -14.93 7.49
CA GLN A 620 -3.80 -13.71 7.87
C GLN A 620 -3.76 -12.71 6.70
N MET A 621 -3.41 -13.17 5.50
CA MET A 621 -3.36 -12.33 4.31
C MET A 621 -4.74 -11.89 3.79
N GLU A 622 -5.77 -12.73 3.96
CA GLU A 622 -7.17 -12.36 3.73
C GLU A 622 -7.62 -11.25 4.69
N ALA A 623 -7.32 -11.39 5.99
CA ALA A 623 -7.65 -10.37 7.00
C ALA A 623 -6.94 -9.04 6.70
N PHE A 624 -5.65 -9.08 6.35
CA PHE A 624 -4.90 -7.93 5.87
C PHE A 624 -5.55 -7.28 4.63
N ARG A 625 -5.87 -8.08 3.60
CA ARG A 625 -6.49 -7.59 2.36
C ARG A 625 -7.88 -6.98 2.60
N ALA A 626 -8.67 -7.58 3.49
CA ALA A 626 -9.96 -7.06 3.94
C ALA A 626 -9.82 -5.75 4.75
N GLY A 627 -8.74 -5.60 5.52
CA GLY A 627 -8.38 -4.34 6.20
C GLY A 627 -8.00 -3.24 5.22
N PHE A 628 -7.11 -3.54 4.27
CA PHE A 628 -6.60 -2.63 3.24
C PHE A 628 -7.75 -2.06 2.38
N ASN A 629 -8.61 -2.95 1.88
CA ASN A 629 -9.73 -2.62 0.99
C ASN A 629 -10.84 -1.76 1.63
N GLN A 630 -10.77 -1.46 2.93
CA GLN A 630 -11.65 -0.47 3.58
C GLN A 630 -11.23 0.98 3.28
N VAL A 631 -9.99 1.20 2.83
CA VAL A 631 -9.39 2.54 2.62
C VAL A 631 -9.34 2.89 1.13
N PHE A 632 -8.83 1.98 0.30
CA PHE A 632 -8.86 1.99 -1.17
C PHE A 632 -8.56 0.58 -1.71
N ASP A 633 -8.80 0.33 -3.00
CA ASP A 633 -8.59 -1.00 -3.59
C ASP A 633 -7.10 -1.35 -3.72
N ILE A 634 -6.70 -2.44 -3.09
CA ILE A 634 -5.36 -3.06 -3.15
C ILE A 634 -4.89 -3.35 -4.57
N SER A 635 -5.80 -3.61 -5.53
CA SER A 635 -5.43 -3.86 -6.94
C SER A 635 -4.75 -2.64 -7.59
N SER A 636 -4.95 -1.44 -7.02
CA SER A 636 -4.27 -0.20 -7.43
C SER A 636 -2.75 -0.26 -7.23
N LEU A 637 -2.25 -1.18 -6.38
CA LEU A 637 -0.81 -1.39 -6.17
C LEU A 637 -0.15 -2.24 -7.27
N GLN A 638 -0.91 -2.99 -8.08
CA GLN A 638 -0.38 -3.94 -9.07
C GLN A 638 0.45 -3.30 -10.20
N ILE A 639 0.50 -1.96 -10.25
CA ILE A 639 1.40 -1.22 -11.14
C ILE A 639 2.85 -1.16 -10.61
N PHE A 640 3.12 -1.58 -9.37
CA PHE A 640 4.44 -1.52 -8.73
C PHE A 640 5.09 -2.90 -8.55
N THR A 641 6.43 -2.93 -8.52
CA THR A 641 7.20 -4.10 -8.10
C THR A 641 7.25 -4.22 -6.57
N PRO A 642 7.60 -5.40 -6.01
CA PRO A 642 7.78 -5.56 -4.56
C PRO A 642 8.75 -4.55 -3.93
N GLN A 643 9.84 -4.24 -4.62
CA GLN A 643 10.89 -3.31 -4.16
C GLN A 643 10.42 -1.85 -4.22
N GLU A 644 9.64 -1.49 -5.24
CA GLU A 644 9.00 -0.17 -5.34
C GLU A 644 7.93 0.03 -4.26
N LEU A 645 7.23 -1.05 -3.87
CA LEU A 645 6.22 -1.01 -2.80
C LEU A 645 6.87 -0.85 -1.41
N ASP A 646 7.99 -1.53 -1.13
CA ASP A 646 8.81 -1.25 0.07
C ASP A 646 9.26 0.21 0.10
N TYR A 647 9.81 0.71 -1.01
CA TYR A 647 10.26 2.10 -1.12
C TYR A 647 9.11 3.09 -0.88
N LEU A 648 7.90 2.84 -1.41
CA LEU A 648 6.73 3.69 -1.20
C LEU A 648 6.22 3.69 0.24
N LEU A 649 6.25 2.55 0.93
CA LEU A 649 5.71 2.38 2.28
C LEU A 649 6.69 2.77 3.37
N CYS A 650 7.95 2.43 3.18
CA CYS A 650 8.97 2.48 4.22
C CYS A 650 10.03 3.55 3.95
N GLY A 651 10.01 4.16 2.76
CA GLY A 651 10.96 5.20 2.37
C GLY A 651 12.32 4.64 1.98
N ARG A 652 13.32 5.52 1.95
CA ARG A 652 14.67 5.16 1.46
C ARG A 652 15.59 4.72 2.59
N ARG A 653 16.34 3.63 2.38
CA ARG A 653 17.67 3.46 2.97
C ARG A 653 18.63 4.30 2.13
N GLU A 654 19.07 5.45 2.65
CA GLU A 654 19.90 6.37 1.86
C GLU A 654 21.34 5.84 1.71
N LEU A 655 22.04 6.36 0.70
CA LEU A 655 23.48 6.22 0.54
C LEU A 655 24.03 7.64 0.47
N TRP A 656 24.24 8.25 1.65
CA TRP A 656 24.69 9.62 1.75
C TRP A 656 26.11 9.78 1.17
N LYS A 657 26.21 10.62 0.14
CA LYS A 657 27.48 11.07 -0.45
C LYS A 657 27.65 12.54 -0.13
N THR A 658 28.79 12.91 0.45
CA THR A 658 29.14 14.28 0.86
C THR A 658 28.86 15.31 -0.24
N GLU A 659 29.19 14.96 -1.48
CA GLU A 659 28.99 15.78 -2.69
C GLU A 659 27.53 16.17 -2.94
N THR A 660 26.58 15.25 -2.71
CA THR A 660 25.15 15.46 -3.06
C THR A 660 24.28 15.85 -1.88
N LEU A 661 24.79 15.80 -0.64
CA LEU A 661 24.05 16.28 0.54
C LEU A 661 23.83 17.80 0.50
N ALA A 662 24.81 18.57 0.02
CA ALA A 662 24.80 20.03 0.04
C ALA A 662 23.64 20.65 -0.78
N ASP A 663 23.27 20.04 -1.91
CA ASP A 663 22.19 20.55 -2.78
C ASP A 663 20.79 20.39 -2.17
N HIS A 664 20.63 19.47 -1.22
CA HIS A 664 19.36 19.10 -0.62
C HIS A 664 19.11 19.76 0.74
N ILE A 665 20.15 20.32 1.36
CA ILE A 665 20.12 20.90 2.70
C ILE A 665 20.24 22.42 2.61
N LYS A 666 19.39 23.16 3.34
CA LYS A 666 19.49 24.61 3.47
C LYS A 666 20.45 24.97 4.60
N PHE A 667 21.35 25.91 4.35
CA PHE A 667 22.21 26.52 5.38
C PHE A 667 21.75 27.97 5.59
N ASP A 668 21.51 28.38 6.83
CA ASP A 668 21.00 29.71 7.15
C ASP A 668 21.52 30.22 8.52
N HIS A 669 21.14 31.44 8.91
CA HIS A 669 21.30 32.02 10.24
C HIS A 669 22.71 31.79 10.84
N GLY A 670 23.73 32.26 10.12
CA GLY A 670 25.13 32.20 10.55
C GLY A 670 25.95 31.04 10.00
N TYR A 671 25.38 30.18 9.15
CA TYR A 671 26.11 29.20 8.35
C TYR A 671 25.89 29.34 6.83
N THR A 672 26.84 28.80 6.09
CA THR A 672 26.85 28.63 4.63
C THR A 672 27.48 27.27 4.29
N ALA A 673 27.26 26.75 3.07
CA ALA A 673 27.85 25.49 2.61
C ALA A 673 29.39 25.44 2.70
N LYS A 674 30.08 26.59 2.78
CA LYS A 674 31.55 26.70 2.91
C LYS A 674 32.03 26.86 4.36
N SER A 675 31.13 26.83 5.35
CA SER A 675 31.50 26.99 6.76
C SER A 675 32.16 25.70 7.29
N PRO A 676 33.28 25.75 8.03
CA PRO A 676 33.96 24.53 8.49
C PRO A 676 33.06 23.55 9.24
N ALA A 677 32.18 24.06 10.11
CA ALA A 677 31.21 23.24 10.83
C ALA A 677 30.15 22.56 9.93
N ILE A 678 29.89 23.10 8.74
CA ILE A 678 29.02 22.47 7.75
C ILE A 678 29.78 21.40 6.96
N VAL A 679 31.02 21.67 6.54
CA VAL A 679 31.88 20.68 5.85
C VAL A 679 32.07 19.44 6.73
N ASN A 680 32.46 19.63 7.98
CA ASN A 680 32.62 18.55 8.96
C ASN A 680 31.32 17.72 9.12
N LEU A 681 30.15 18.37 9.19
CA LEU A 681 28.87 17.68 9.32
C LEU A 681 28.50 16.88 8.07
N LEU A 682 28.74 17.41 6.87
CA LEU A 682 28.46 16.70 5.62
C LEU A 682 29.38 15.47 5.45
N GLU A 683 30.64 15.56 5.87
CA GLU A 683 31.55 14.41 5.94
C GLU A 683 31.07 13.36 6.96
N ILE A 684 30.71 13.79 8.18
CA ILE A 684 30.19 12.91 9.23
C ILE A 684 28.93 12.16 8.74
N MET A 685 28.03 12.83 8.02
CA MET A 685 26.86 12.20 7.42
C MET A 685 27.25 11.16 6.34
N GLY A 686 28.28 11.42 5.53
CA GLY A 686 28.81 10.45 4.58
C GLY A 686 29.51 9.24 5.22
N GLU A 687 30.01 9.40 6.45
CA GLU A 687 30.74 8.37 7.22
C GLU A 687 29.82 7.54 8.15
N PHE A 688 28.59 7.96 8.40
CA PHE A 688 27.65 7.25 9.26
C PHE A 688 27.25 5.87 8.73
N THR A 689 27.18 4.88 9.63
CA THR A 689 26.60 3.55 9.33
C THR A 689 25.08 3.67 9.05
N PRO A 690 24.44 2.68 8.39
CA PRO A 690 23.00 2.73 8.12
C PRO A 690 22.13 2.95 9.38
N GLU A 691 22.57 2.45 10.53
CA GLU A 691 21.93 2.61 11.84
C GLU A 691 22.09 4.04 12.36
N GLN A 692 23.28 4.63 12.20
CA GLN A 692 23.54 6.03 12.55
C GLN A 692 22.78 6.99 11.63
N GLN A 693 22.69 6.71 10.32
CA GLN A 693 21.89 7.48 9.37
C GLN A 693 20.39 7.43 9.72
N ARG A 694 19.88 6.24 10.05
CA ARG A 694 18.51 6.01 10.54
C ARG A 694 18.21 6.79 11.82
N ALA A 695 19.12 6.72 12.81
CA ALA A 695 18.98 7.44 14.08
C ALA A 695 19.06 8.97 13.89
N PHE A 696 19.93 9.47 12.99
CA PHE A 696 19.97 10.88 12.60
C PHE A 696 18.68 11.34 11.90
N CYS A 697 18.11 10.52 11.00
CA CYS A 697 16.82 10.81 10.38
C CYS A 697 15.72 10.98 11.43
N GLN A 698 15.66 10.05 12.40
CA GLN A 698 14.70 10.10 13.50
C GLN A 698 14.89 11.34 14.38
N PHE A 699 16.13 11.63 14.77
CA PHE A 699 16.48 12.81 15.57
C PHE A 699 16.08 14.13 14.88
N VAL A 700 16.35 14.29 13.58
CA VAL A 700 16.17 15.58 12.89
C VAL A 700 14.77 15.76 12.28
N THR A 701 14.08 14.67 11.93
CA THR A 701 12.76 14.72 11.23
C THR A 701 11.60 14.10 12.01
N GLY A 702 11.86 13.37 13.10
CA GLY A 702 10.86 12.56 13.81
C GLY A 702 10.51 11.23 13.12
N ALA A 703 11.17 10.87 12.01
CA ALA A 703 10.96 9.61 11.29
C ALA A 703 12.29 8.91 10.98
N PRO A 704 12.43 7.60 11.22
CA PRO A 704 13.71 6.87 11.07
C PRO A 704 14.11 6.59 9.61
N ARG A 705 13.25 6.90 8.63
CA ARG A 705 13.53 6.76 7.20
C ARG A 705 12.98 7.97 6.44
N LEU A 706 13.64 8.34 5.33
CA LEU A 706 13.29 9.52 4.54
C LEU A 706 12.25 9.20 3.44
N PRO A 707 11.36 10.15 3.11
CA PRO A 707 10.27 9.92 2.15
C PRO A 707 10.81 9.63 0.74
N PRO A 708 10.05 8.95 -0.13
CA PRO A 708 10.40 8.71 -1.53
C PRO A 708 10.84 9.99 -2.28
N GLY A 709 12.15 10.10 -2.54
CA GLY A 709 12.83 11.31 -3.04
C GLY A 709 13.94 11.83 -2.12
N GLY A 710 14.07 11.30 -0.90
CA GLY A 710 15.12 11.64 0.06
C GLY A 710 15.00 13.06 0.62
N LEU A 711 16.14 13.60 1.11
CA LEU A 711 16.25 14.96 1.65
C LEU A 711 15.67 16.05 0.71
N ALA A 712 15.74 15.83 -0.61
CA ALA A 712 15.25 16.76 -1.64
C ALA A 712 13.76 17.11 -1.50
N VAL A 713 12.95 16.17 -1.02
CA VAL A 713 11.48 16.23 -0.98
C VAL A 713 10.96 16.56 0.43
N LEU A 714 11.84 16.76 1.42
CA LEU A 714 11.44 17.27 2.73
C LEU A 714 10.79 18.66 2.59
N ASN A 715 9.57 18.79 3.12
CA ASN A 715 8.83 20.04 3.17
C ASN A 715 8.27 20.25 4.58
N PRO A 716 8.80 21.20 5.38
CA PRO A 716 9.92 22.10 5.08
C PRO A 716 11.25 21.36 4.82
N LYS A 717 12.14 21.97 4.03
CA LYS A 717 13.50 21.43 3.77
C LYS A 717 14.32 21.40 5.06
N LEU A 718 15.16 20.37 5.20
CA LEU A 718 16.18 20.29 6.25
C LEU A 718 17.03 21.57 6.24
N THR A 719 17.00 22.31 7.35
CA THR A 719 17.70 23.60 7.50
C THR A 719 18.65 23.54 8.69
N ILE A 720 19.95 23.77 8.45
CA ILE A 720 20.96 23.85 9.49
C ILE A 720 21.26 25.31 9.80
N VAL A 721 21.24 25.64 11.09
CA VAL A 721 21.43 27.00 11.62
C VAL A 721 22.49 27.01 12.71
N ARG A 722 23.20 28.13 12.89
CA ARG A 722 24.20 28.25 13.94
C ARG A 722 23.53 28.41 15.31
N LYS A 723 23.80 27.47 16.22
CA LYS A 723 23.44 27.64 17.63
C LYS A 723 24.32 28.76 18.20
N LEU A 724 23.68 29.77 18.81
CA LEU A 724 24.37 30.71 19.69
C LEU A 724 24.62 30.00 21.02
N SER A 725 25.84 30.14 21.57
CA SER A 725 26.18 29.44 22.81
C SER A 725 25.38 29.96 24.00
N SER A 726 25.04 29.06 24.92
CA SER A 726 24.19 29.35 26.07
C SER A 726 24.77 30.43 27.01
N SER A 727 26.09 30.47 27.21
CA SER A 727 26.76 31.53 27.99
C SER A 727 26.66 32.93 27.35
N ALA A 728 26.53 33.02 26.02
CA ALA A 728 26.64 34.30 25.29
C ALA A 728 25.48 35.27 25.57
N ALA A 729 24.33 34.78 26.04
CA ALA A 729 23.19 35.62 26.41
C ALA A 729 23.41 36.40 27.73
N ASN A 730 24.29 35.90 28.61
CA ASN A 730 24.57 36.50 29.92
C ASN A 730 25.79 37.44 29.90
N ALA A 731 26.50 37.55 28.77
CA ALA A 731 27.72 38.34 28.62
C ALA A 731 27.45 39.84 28.42
N SER A 732 26.78 40.48 29.38
CA SER A 732 26.58 41.94 29.38
C SER A 732 27.91 42.68 29.64
N SER A 733 28.55 43.12 28.55
CA SER A 733 29.52 44.22 28.53
C SER A 733 30.60 44.23 29.63
N ASN A 734 31.55 43.30 29.58
CA ASN A 734 32.96 43.56 29.95
C ASN A 734 33.88 42.49 29.31
N GLY A 735 35.10 42.88 28.95
CA GLY A 735 36.02 42.06 28.16
C GLY A 735 36.90 41.10 28.97
N ASN A 736 37.60 40.22 28.25
CA ASN A 736 38.71 39.39 28.70
C ASN A 736 38.40 38.26 29.71
N GLY A 737 37.26 37.59 29.56
CA GLY A 737 37.17 36.16 29.91
C GLY A 737 37.82 35.28 28.82
N PRO A 738 38.21 34.02 29.12
CA PRO A 738 38.57 33.07 28.08
C PRO A 738 37.36 32.79 27.19
N SER A 739 37.58 32.49 25.90
CA SER A 739 36.51 32.08 25.00
C SER A 739 36.05 30.66 25.34
N GLU A 740 35.02 30.55 26.19
CA GLU A 740 34.33 29.28 26.45
C GLU A 740 33.94 28.64 25.11
N SER A 741 34.42 27.41 24.88
CA SER A 741 34.26 26.73 23.61
C SER A 741 32.82 26.28 23.43
N ALA A 742 32.24 26.56 22.27
CA ALA A 742 30.94 26.01 21.85
C ALA A 742 30.95 24.48 21.63
N ASP A 743 32.07 23.83 21.99
CA ASP A 743 32.25 22.39 22.03
C ASP A 743 31.48 21.72 23.17
N ASP A 744 31.18 22.44 24.25
CA ASP A 744 30.41 21.88 25.36
C ASP A 744 28.89 21.86 25.11
N ASP A 745 28.37 22.86 24.40
CA ASP A 745 26.98 22.91 23.94
C ASP A 745 26.61 21.66 23.11
N LEU A 746 25.46 21.04 23.41
CA LEU A 746 24.87 19.99 22.56
C LEU A 746 24.12 20.59 21.36
N PRO A 747 23.99 19.86 20.23
CA PRO A 747 23.12 20.26 19.13
C PRO A 747 21.65 20.03 19.53
N SER A 748 20.74 20.82 18.97
CA SER A 748 19.32 20.73 19.30
C SER A 748 18.45 20.87 18.05
N VAL A 749 17.41 20.03 17.96
CA VAL A 749 16.53 19.91 16.81
C VAL A 749 15.19 20.62 17.01
N MET A 750 14.49 20.87 15.91
CA MET A 750 13.07 21.25 15.88
C MET A 750 12.43 20.45 14.74
N THR A 751 12.02 19.22 15.05
CA THR A 751 11.57 18.20 14.07
C THR A 751 10.39 18.67 13.23
N CYS A 752 9.42 19.35 13.84
CA CYS A 752 8.28 19.98 13.15
C CYS A 752 8.68 21.00 12.06
N ALA A 753 9.91 21.51 12.09
CA ALA A 753 10.46 22.41 11.08
C ALA A 753 11.57 21.76 10.21
N ASN A 754 12.02 20.54 10.53
CA ASN A 754 13.28 19.96 10.06
C ASN A 754 14.49 20.90 10.28
N TYR A 755 14.59 21.54 11.45
CA TYR A 755 15.71 22.43 11.78
C TYR A 755 16.72 21.75 12.71
N LEU A 756 18.01 21.90 12.41
CA LEU A 756 19.13 21.49 13.27
C LEU A 756 19.92 22.74 13.71
N LYS A 757 19.86 23.09 15.00
CA LYS A 757 20.70 24.13 15.60
C LYS A 757 22.04 23.49 15.99
N LEU A 758 23.07 23.71 15.17
CA LEU A 758 24.40 23.13 15.33
C LEU A 758 25.35 24.14 15.99
N PRO A 759 26.04 23.80 17.09
CA PRO A 759 27.13 24.62 17.64
C PRO A 759 28.32 24.74 16.67
N PRO A 760 29.06 25.87 16.69
CA PRO A 760 30.30 26.03 15.93
C PRO A 760 31.46 25.29 16.59
N TYR A 761 31.41 23.96 16.56
CA TYR A 761 32.44 23.05 17.07
C TYR A 761 33.82 23.35 16.47
N SER A 762 34.88 23.18 17.27
CA SER A 762 36.26 23.40 16.86
C SER A 762 36.84 22.26 16.00
N SER A 763 36.32 21.04 16.13
CA SER A 763 36.81 19.86 15.39
C SER A 763 35.69 18.92 14.92
N LYS A 764 36.01 18.05 13.96
CA LYS A 764 35.10 17.01 13.43
C LYS A 764 34.83 15.93 14.47
N GLU A 765 35.84 15.55 15.24
CA GLU A 765 35.80 14.49 16.27
C GLU A 765 34.92 14.88 17.45
N ILE A 766 34.95 16.16 17.86
CA ILE A 766 34.07 16.70 18.90
C ILE A 766 32.63 16.72 18.39
N MET A 767 32.41 17.24 17.17
CA MET A 767 31.09 17.27 16.54
C MET A 767 30.48 15.87 16.40
N TYR A 768 31.26 14.87 15.95
CA TYR A 768 30.82 13.48 15.82
C TYR A 768 30.34 12.92 17.17
N LYS A 769 31.12 13.10 18.24
CA LYS A 769 30.77 12.64 19.59
C LYS A 769 29.52 13.36 20.12
N LYS A 770 29.43 14.68 19.97
CA LYS A 770 28.30 15.49 20.45
C LYS A 770 27.01 15.25 19.65
N LEU A 771 27.12 14.94 18.36
CA LEU A 771 26.00 14.48 17.53
C LEU A 771 25.51 13.11 17.98
N LEU A 772 26.38 12.10 18.06
CA LEU A 772 25.96 10.75 18.47
C LEU A 772 25.34 10.75 19.87
N TYR A 773 25.91 11.49 20.82
CA TYR A 773 25.34 11.65 22.16
C TYR A 773 23.93 12.27 22.13
N ALA A 774 23.74 13.37 21.40
CA ALA A 774 22.42 14.00 21.29
C ALA A 774 21.40 13.14 20.51
N ILE A 775 21.86 12.33 19.55
CA ILE A 775 21.02 11.38 18.81
C ILE A 775 20.58 10.23 19.71
N SER A 776 21.45 9.69 20.57
CA SER A 776 21.11 8.58 21.47
C SER A 776 20.21 9.03 22.62
N GLU A 777 20.60 10.08 23.36
CA GLU A 777 19.81 10.59 24.49
C GLU A 777 18.48 11.22 24.01
N GLY A 778 18.48 11.83 22.82
CA GLY A 778 17.32 12.50 22.24
C GLY A 778 16.21 11.56 21.72
N GLN A 779 16.41 10.24 21.73
CA GLN A 779 15.38 9.29 21.28
C GLN A 779 14.24 9.11 22.30
N GLY A 780 14.49 9.37 23.59
CA GLY A 780 13.53 9.13 24.68
C GLY A 780 12.69 10.32 25.11
N SER A 781 12.95 11.53 24.59
CA SER A 781 12.35 12.77 25.09
C SER A 781 12.12 13.79 23.96
N PHE A 782 10.89 13.88 23.47
CA PHE A 782 10.41 14.96 22.61
C PHE A 782 9.78 16.13 23.41
N ASP A 783 10.15 16.28 24.69
CA ASP A 783 9.74 17.42 25.52
C ASP A 783 10.12 18.76 24.84
N LEU A 784 9.17 19.69 24.83
CA LEU A 784 9.26 20.95 24.10
C LEU A 784 10.39 21.86 24.59
N SER A 785 11.22 22.33 23.65
CA SER A 785 12.27 23.34 23.84
C SER A 785 11.75 24.78 23.75
#